data_AF-A0A2S4WFZ5-F1
#
_entry.id   AF-A0A2S4WFZ5-F1
#
_cell.length_a   1.000
_cell.length_b   1.000
_cell.length_c   1.000
_cell.angle_alpha   90.00
_cell.angle_beta   90.00
_cell.angle_gamma   90.00
#
_symmetry.space_group_name_H-M   'P 1'
#
loop_
_entity.id
_entity.type
_entity.pdbx_description
1 polymer ?
#
loop_
_entity_poly.entity_id
_entity_poly.type
_entity_poly.pdbx_seq_one_letter_code
_entity_poly.pdbx_strand_id
1 'polypeptide(L)'
;MDEHEPLSDSERLLYQGSVETILSLGEYTRDKERERKLTPNYSDQPKDSSRKRTSDQLSTQKPKKIKQIRRAWSHADPSVEVLPTLEELSDQDGNLPDDLIFELQSTTCISLPATLSHYKCSPCISRPSGYICAFRFIRYWICEKQAISNRIVGGPTIPSQTDQASQLDYQTPKFPVEFNRLPDLEDLLSLRRSLAKILLPAIESELEWSSDPLVKFIGRRIDLVTKCDYCSATLIGAAWLCSRCGAEACTRCFDLLVERGNTPINSDWLKRLKACTKWHRTHTPNEHLKISHITRGELVSLRDQMIILTSTEQQPIQHFPARTTPLEDPPPYSIPADLLRFLYHPEDDSSEPYIKINVHDLEADPRIFDTLWSAGQMIVVTGMNDRLRLHWTPDYFREKYGEDVCERIDSNCPKQVPIITTVSKFFKDFLDHHHHQPSSENHKVWKLRDWPPEADFQNQFPELFADFEQAIPIPDITTRFGIRNVAGHFPTNANVPDMLKVQKSALLDHLHISSPDLHFFFCLDVHRYEELRSSRITWLNSVSFFTVSKINDSCSLRTERAFVFRLHMDVADAINIQTYASIEDNEGCALWHLYHAKDSETLRRFLYDYQARELDVSVDEVKNKLDDPIHTTRIYINADMRKTLREEYGVKGWEVKQKPGEAIFIPAYTAHQVCNLANCIKVAADFVSPHSIERCIKLTEEFRVQNHEHRKPWREDLLQINQMLLYAFLSTGRNPEEFKVKKL
;
A
#
# COMPACT_ATOMS: atom_id res chain seq x y z
N MET A 1 28.97 1.29 32.67
CA MET A 1 29.98 0.54 31.90
C MET A 1 29.58 -0.88 32.12
N ASP A 2 28.51 -1.28 31.43
CA ASP A 2 27.88 -2.58 31.65
C ASP A 2 28.34 -3.49 30.52
N GLU A 3 28.96 -4.60 30.93
CA GLU A 3 29.49 -5.63 30.05
C GLU A 3 28.31 -6.35 29.39
N HIS A 4 28.11 -6.10 28.09
CA HIS A 4 27.26 -6.94 27.26
C HIS A 4 27.92 -8.32 27.14
N GLU A 5 27.20 -9.39 27.53
CA GLU A 5 27.62 -10.76 27.23
C GLU A 5 27.85 -10.93 25.72
N PRO A 6 28.95 -11.59 25.30
CA PRO A 6 29.21 -11.83 23.89
C PRO A 6 28.19 -12.81 23.31
N LEU A 7 27.57 -12.44 22.18
CA LEU A 7 26.69 -13.29 21.37
C LEU A 7 27.28 -14.70 21.18
N SER A 8 26.46 -15.74 21.34
CA SER A 8 26.84 -17.14 21.07
C SER A 8 27.18 -17.35 19.58
N ASP A 9 27.94 -18.40 19.25
CA ASP A 9 28.33 -18.67 17.86
C ASP A 9 27.11 -18.92 16.93
N SER A 10 26.02 -19.49 17.46
CA SER A 10 24.74 -19.63 16.76
C SER A 10 24.04 -18.29 16.50
N GLU A 11 24.13 -17.34 17.44
CA GLU A 11 23.58 -16.00 17.28
C GLU A 11 24.44 -15.18 16.32
N ARG A 12 25.77 -15.31 16.37
CA ARG A 12 26.69 -14.67 15.42
C ARG A 12 26.41 -15.11 13.98
N LEU A 13 26.12 -16.38 13.73
CA LEU A 13 25.72 -16.90 12.42
C LEU A 13 24.42 -16.26 11.87
N LEU A 14 23.48 -15.87 12.74
CA LEU A 14 22.23 -15.20 12.35
C LEU A 14 22.44 -13.72 11.92
N TYR A 15 23.54 -13.08 12.35
CA TYR A 15 23.85 -11.68 12.05
C TYR A 15 25.07 -11.47 11.14
N GLN A 16 25.97 -12.47 10.99
CA GLN A 16 27.17 -12.37 10.15
C GLN A 16 26.87 -12.50 8.65
N GLY A 17 25.81 -13.22 8.27
CA GLY A 17 25.47 -13.48 6.84
C GLY A 17 24.97 -12.26 6.07
N SER A 18 24.47 -11.22 6.76
CA SER A 18 23.88 -10.02 6.13
C SER A 18 24.93 -9.01 5.67
N VAL A 19 26.06 -8.93 6.38
CA VAL A 19 27.09 -7.91 6.13
C VAL A 19 28.09 -8.36 5.06
N GLU A 20 28.57 -9.60 5.10
CA GLU A 20 29.55 -10.09 4.10
C GLU A 20 28.94 -10.27 2.70
N THR A 21 27.67 -10.68 2.59
CA THR A 21 27.00 -10.87 1.29
C THR A 21 26.66 -9.52 0.62
N ILE A 22 26.36 -8.48 1.40
CA ILE A 22 26.09 -7.13 0.89
C ILE A 22 27.41 -6.38 0.58
N LEU A 23 28.46 -6.59 1.40
CA LEU A 23 29.78 -5.99 1.16
C LEU A 23 30.54 -6.66 0.01
N SER A 24 30.43 -7.99 -0.17
CA SER A 24 31.09 -8.68 -1.29
C SER A 24 30.56 -8.24 -2.66
N LEU A 25 29.30 -7.78 -2.73
CA LEU A 25 28.70 -7.17 -3.92
C LEU A 25 29.15 -5.70 -4.12
N GLY A 26 29.46 -5.00 -3.03
CA GLY A 26 29.97 -3.61 -3.05
C GLY A 26 31.48 -3.49 -3.31
N GLU A 27 32.26 -4.54 -3.06
CA GLU A 27 33.71 -4.52 -3.32
C GLU A 27 34.06 -4.81 -4.79
N TYR A 28 33.23 -5.56 -5.51
CA TYR A 28 33.45 -5.82 -6.94
C TYR A 28 33.22 -4.59 -7.84
N THR A 29 32.52 -3.56 -7.33
CA THR A 29 32.30 -2.28 -8.04
C THR A 29 33.36 -1.23 -7.70
N ARG A 30 34.05 -1.35 -6.57
CA ARG A 30 35.08 -0.38 -6.12
C ARG A 30 36.38 -0.42 -6.92
N ASP A 31 36.69 -1.54 -7.57
CA ASP A 31 37.94 -1.69 -8.34
C ASP A 31 37.94 -1.00 -9.72
N LYS A 32 36.86 -0.30 -10.09
CA LYS A 32 36.83 0.54 -11.31
C LYS A 32 36.56 2.03 -11.09
N GLU A 33 36.35 2.48 -9.86
CA GLU A 33 36.04 3.90 -9.55
C GLU A 33 37.21 4.72 -8.97
N ARG A 34 38.42 4.15 -8.88
CA ARG A 34 39.64 4.94 -8.62
C ARG A 34 40.10 5.70 -9.87
N GLU A 35 39.32 6.70 -10.28
CA GLU A 35 39.82 7.92 -10.93
C GLU A 35 38.66 8.90 -11.19
N ARG A 36 38.35 9.74 -10.19
CA ARG A 36 38.02 11.19 -10.31
C ARG A 36 37.48 11.70 -8.97
N LYS A 37 38.37 12.29 -8.17
CA LYS A 37 37.99 13.07 -6.99
C LYS A 37 37.37 14.41 -7.43
N LEU A 38 36.17 14.71 -6.94
CA LEU A 38 35.68 16.09 -6.80
C LEU A 38 35.12 16.25 -5.39
N THR A 39 35.74 17.15 -4.65
CA THR A 39 35.39 17.59 -3.28
C THR A 39 34.15 18.50 -3.29
N PRO A 40 33.24 18.42 -2.31
CA PRO A 40 32.16 19.37 -2.13
C PRO A 40 32.58 20.47 -1.14
N ASN A 41 32.32 21.74 -1.46
CA ASN A 41 32.34 22.84 -0.49
C ASN A 41 30.95 23.48 -0.43
N TYR A 42 30.36 23.45 0.76
CA TYR A 42 29.22 24.24 1.18
C TYR A 42 29.75 25.54 1.81
N SER A 43 29.09 26.68 1.55
CA SER A 43 29.08 27.81 2.49
C SER A 43 27.91 28.75 2.21
N ASP A 44 27.36 29.27 3.31
CA ASP A 44 26.11 29.98 3.55
C ASP A 44 25.89 31.36 2.89
N GLN A 45 24.59 31.69 2.72
CA GLN A 45 23.79 32.95 2.81
C GLN A 45 24.44 34.37 2.80
N PRO A 46 23.69 35.51 2.70
CA PRO A 46 22.24 35.77 2.49
C PRO A 46 21.86 36.88 1.45
N LYS A 47 20.53 36.98 1.18
CA LYS A 47 19.66 38.17 0.85
C LYS A 47 20.29 39.43 0.20
N ASP A 48 19.76 39.88 -0.95
CA ASP A 48 18.99 41.15 -1.05
C ASP A 48 18.34 41.44 -2.44
N SER A 49 17.20 42.12 -2.36
CA SER A 49 16.43 43.00 -3.24
C SER A 49 16.69 43.17 -4.77
N SER A 50 15.59 42.95 -5.51
CA SER A 50 14.97 43.92 -6.45
C SER A 50 15.58 44.23 -7.85
N ARG A 51 14.62 44.34 -8.79
CA ARG A 51 14.58 45.17 -10.04
C ARG A 51 15.15 44.64 -11.37
N LYS A 52 14.16 44.41 -12.25
CA LYS A 52 13.97 44.93 -13.63
C LYS A 52 15.04 44.70 -14.70
N ARG A 53 14.55 44.01 -15.75
CA ARG A 53 15.00 43.95 -17.15
C ARG A 53 15.68 45.22 -17.67
N THR A 54 16.83 45.05 -18.32
CA THR A 54 17.14 45.63 -19.64
C THR A 54 18.08 44.72 -20.40
N SER A 55 17.81 44.59 -21.70
CA SER A 55 18.62 43.95 -22.72
C SER A 55 19.98 44.63 -22.86
N ASP A 56 21.05 43.86 -23.00
CA ASP A 56 22.13 44.17 -23.93
C ASP A 56 22.96 42.92 -24.28
N GLN A 57 23.10 42.70 -25.59
CA GLN A 57 23.94 41.67 -26.18
C GLN A 57 25.41 42.11 -26.08
N LEU A 58 26.25 41.37 -25.35
CA LEU A 58 27.69 41.39 -25.58
C LEU A 58 28.22 39.95 -25.57
N SER A 59 28.82 39.56 -26.70
CA SER A 59 29.32 38.22 -26.96
C SER A 59 30.48 37.85 -26.05
N THR A 60 30.31 36.81 -25.25
CA THR A 60 31.42 36.06 -24.65
C THR A 60 31.31 34.61 -25.11
N GLN A 61 32.28 34.19 -25.92
CA GLN A 61 32.39 32.82 -26.39
C GLN A 61 32.60 31.90 -25.17
N LYS A 62 31.55 31.17 -24.77
CA LYS A 62 31.67 30.11 -23.78
C LYS A 62 32.59 29.00 -24.33
N PRO A 63 33.48 28.43 -23.51
CA PRO A 63 34.31 27.31 -23.92
C PRO A 63 33.39 26.16 -24.36
N LYS A 64 33.68 25.59 -25.54
CA LYS A 64 32.96 24.44 -26.09
C LYS A 64 32.98 23.32 -25.05
N LYS A 65 31.85 23.09 -24.38
CA LYS A 65 31.61 21.84 -23.65
C LYS A 65 31.85 20.71 -24.65
N ILE A 66 32.82 19.84 -24.36
CA ILE A 66 32.94 18.56 -25.04
C ILE A 66 31.62 17.84 -24.79
N LYS A 67 30.73 17.85 -25.79
CA LYS A 67 29.52 17.02 -25.79
C LYS A 67 30.02 15.58 -25.76
N GLN A 68 29.77 14.84 -24.68
CA GLN A 68 29.67 13.39 -24.81
C GLN A 68 28.68 13.14 -25.96
N ILE A 69 29.18 12.62 -27.07
CA ILE A 69 28.35 12.24 -28.21
C ILE A 69 27.41 11.15 -27.68
N ARG A 70 26.14 11.49 -27.45
CA ARG A 70 25.09 10.50 -27.26
C ARG A 70 25.05 9.69 -28.55
N ARG A 71 25.59 8.47 -28.55
CA ARG A 71 25.52 7.55 -29.69
C ARG A 71 24.04 7.30 -29.98
N ALA A 72 23.57 7.80 -31.13
CA ALA A 72 22.19 7.66 -31.55
C ALA A 72 22.05 6.40 -32.41
N TRP A 73 21.00 5.61 -32.15
CA TRP A 73 20.66 4.44 -32.97
C TRP A 73 20.24 4.89 -34.37
N SER A 74 20.74 4.20 -35.39
CA SER A 74 20.30 4.38 -36.78
C SER A 74 19.79 3.05 -37.32
N HIS A 75 18.83 3.11 -38.24
CA HIS A 75 18.29 1.93 -38.89
C HIS A 75 18.98 1.76 -40.25
N ALA A 76 19.51 0.56 -40.52
CA ALA A 76 20.36 0.35 -41.69
C ALA A 76 19.63 0.57 -43.01
N ASP A 77 18.39 0.08 -43.09
CA ASP A 77 17.51 0.21 -44.23
C ASP A 77 16.09 0.59 -43.77
N PRO A 78 15.72 1.88 -43.80
CA PRO A 78 14.39 2.35 -43.44
C PRO A 78 13.22 1.71 -44.19
N SER A 79 13.44 1.03 -45.32
CA SER A 79 12.40 0.33 -46.08
C SER A 79 12.03 -1.03 -45.48
N VAL A 80 12.88 -1.60 -44.64
CA VAL A 80 12.66 -2.88 -43.96
C VAL A 80 11.88 -2.66 -42.66
N GLU A 81 10.57 -2.89 -42.68
CA GLU A 81 9.75 -2.70 -41.47
C GLU A 81 9.99 -3.77 -40.41
N VAL A 82 10.19 -5.03 -40.82
CA VAL A 82 10.48 -6.15 -39.90
C VAL A 82 11.92 -6.57 -40.10
N LEU A 83 12.72 -6.37 -39.06
CA LEU A 83 14.14 -6.71 -39.10
C LEU A 83 14.35 -8.23 -39.13
N PRO A 84 15.35 -8.73 -39.90
CA PRO A 84 15.70 -10.15 -39.92
C PRO A 84 16.02 -10.69 -38.52
N THR A 85 15.62 -11.93 -38.23
CA THR A 85 15.87 -12.54 -36.91
C THR A 85 17.33 -12.96 -36.73
N LEU A 86 17.71 -13.36 -35.51
CA LEU A 86 19.05 -13.92 -35.29
C LEU A 86 19.25 -15.16 -36.15
N GLU A 87 18.26 -16.05 -36.21
CA GLU A 87 18.32 -17.30 -36.97
C GLU A 87 18.48 -17.06 -38.49
N GLU A 88 17.95 -15.94 -39.00
CA GLU A 88 18.10 -15.55 -40.42
C GLU A 88 19.47 -14.93 -40.72
N LEU A 89 20.12 -14.35 -39.72
CA LEU A 89 21.41 -13.64 -39.85
C LEU A 89 22.61 -14.47 -39.39
N SER A 90 22.40 -15.53 -38.61
CA SER A 90 23.45 -16.39 -38.10
C SER A 90 23.75 -17.57 -39.03
N ASP A 91 24.94 -18.14 -38.88
CA ASP A 91 25.26 -19.44 -39.47
C ASP A 91 24.50 -20.60 -38.79
N GLN A 92 24.75 -21.83 -39.24
CA GLN A 92 24.13 -23.05 -38.67
C GLN A 92 24.50 -23.29 -37.20
N ASP A 93 25.60 -22.69 -36.73
CA ASP A 93 26.09 -22.78 -35.36
C ASP A 93 25.59 -21.60 -34.49
N GLY A 94 24.79 -20.68 -35.05
CA GLY A 94 24.23 -19.52 -34.35
C GLY A 94 25.19 -18.33 -34.22
N ASN A 95 26.33 -18.35 -34.91
CA ASN A 95 27.29 -17.25 -34.89
C ASN A 95 26.94 -16.18 -35.92
N LEU A 96 27.10 -14.92 -35.52
CA LEU A 96 26.95 -13.80 -36.43
C LEU A 96 28.17 -13.71 -37.38
N PRO A 97 27.96 -13.30 -38.64
CA PRO A 97 29.03 -12.91 -39.56
C PRO A 97 30.01 -11.90 -38.94
N ASP A 98 31.28 -11.93 -39.37
CA ASP A 98 32.37 -11.13 -38.81
C ASP A 98 32.15 -9.61 -38.84
N ASP A 99 31.29 -9.14 -39.74
CA ASP A 99 30.88 -7.75 -39.92
C ASP A 99 29.73 -7.32 -39.00
N LEU A 100 29.10 -8.26 -38.29
CA LEU A 100 28.00 -8.03 -37.36
C LEU A 100 28.41 -8.25 -35.91
N ILE A 101 27.78 -7.50 -35.00
CA ILE A 101 27.98 -7.60 -33.56
C ILE A 101 26.67 -7.47 -32.80
N PHE A 102 26.61 -8.08 -31.61
CA PHE A 102 25.57 -7.77 -30.63
C PHE A 102 25.94 -6.51 -29.86
N GLU A 103 25.04 -5.54 -29.83
CA GLU A 103 25.18 -4.33 -29.02
C GLU A 103 24.06 -4.22 -27.98
N LEU A 104 24.46 -4.11 -26.70
CA LEU A 104 23.52 -3.95 -25.58
C LEU A 104 22.79 -2.61 -25.65
N GLN A 105 21.47 -2.64 -25.48
CA GLN A 105 20.67 -1.43 -25.42
C GLN A 105 20.88 -0.68 -24.10
N SER A 106 21.82 0.27 -24.06
CA SER A 106 22.12 1.08 -22.88
C SER A 106 21.18 2.27 -22.65
N THR A 107 20.39 2.63 -23.67
CA THR A 107 19.43 3.75 -23.64
C THR A 107 17.97 3.26 -23.60
N THR A 108 17.03 4.16 -23.29
CA THR A 108 15.60 3.85 -23.34
C THR A 108 15.14 3.59 -24.79
N CYS A 109 14.07 2.82 -25.00
CA CYS A 109 13.52 2.59 -26.34
C CYS A 109 13.09 3.88 -27.09
N ILE A 110 12.96 5.02 -26.40
CA ILE A 110 12.67 6.32 -27.04
C ILE A 110 13.78 6.72 -28.01
N SER A 111 15.03 6.33 -27.77
CA SER A 111 16.15 6.64 -28.68
C SER A 111 16.13 5.82 -29.97
N LEU A 112 15.21 4.86 -30.12
CA LEU A 112 15.09 4.08 -31.36
C LEU A 112 14.52 4.96 -32.50
N PRO A 113 14.97 4.73 -33.74
CA PRO A 113 14.41 5.35 -34.94
C PRO A 113 12.89 5.20 -35.03
N ALA A 114 12.23 6.15 -35.69
CA ALA A 114 10.77 6.10 -35.86
C ALA A 114 10.29 4.86 -36.63
N THR A 115 11.09 4.36 -37.59
CA THR A 115 10.85 3.12 -38.34
C THR A 115 10.78 1.89 -37.43
N LEU A 116 11.49 1.90 -36.29
CA LEU A 116 11.55 0.80 -35.33
C LEU A 116 10.63 1.04 -34.11
N SER A 117 9.62 1.91 -34.25
CA SER A 117 8.72 2.27 -33.15
C SER A 117 7.90 1.10 -32.58
N HIS A 118 7.67 0.06 -33.38
CA HIS A 118 6.97 -1.15 -32.98
C HIS A 118 7.79 -2.07 -32.05
N TYR A 119 9.11 -1.85 -31.93
CA TYR A 119 9.97 -2.52 -30.95
C TYR A 119 10.10 -1.75 -29.62
N LYS A 120 9.28 -0.71 -29.39
CA LYS A 120 9.31 0.04 -28.12
C LYS A 120 8.53 -0.73 -27.04
N CYS A 121 9.04 -0.74 -25.81
CA CYS A 121 8.31 -1.33 -24.68
C CYS A 121 7.10 -0.48 -24.28
N SER A 122 6.15 -1.09 -23.58
CA SER A 122 4.93 -0.44 -23.09
C SER A 122 5.23 0.81 -22.27
N PRO A 123 6.15 0.79 -21.27
CA PRO A 123 6.48 2.00 -20.50
C PRO A 123 7.02 3.15 -21.36
N CYS A 124 7.85 2.88 -22.37
CA CYS A 124 8.37 3.92 -23.27
C CYS A 124 7.30 4.50 -24.22
N ILE A 125 6.25 3.74 -24.51
CA ILE A 125 5.13 4.16 -25.35
C ILE A 125 4.14 5.00 -24.54
N SER A 126 3.73 4.52 -23.36
CA SER A 126 2.76 5.21 -22.50
C SER A 126 3.36 6.38 -21.73
N ARG A 127 4.67 6.33 -21.44
CA ARG A 127 5.44 7.36 -20.72
C ARG A 127 4.78 7.83 -19.42
N PRO A 128 4.38 6.94 -18.50
CA PRO A 128 3.89 7.35 -17.19
C PRO A 128 5.00 8.10 -16.44
N SER A 129 4.66 8.97 -15.49
CA SER A 129 5.68 9.68 -14.71
C SER A 129 6.64 8.69 -14.03
N GLY A 130 7.95 8.93 -14.10
CA GLY A 130 8.97 8.09 -13.46
C GLY A 130 9.21 6.70 -14.08
N TYR A 131 8.70 6.42 -15.28
CA TYR A 131 8.82 5.08 -15.88
C TYR A 131 10.27 4.62 -16.13
N ILE A 132 10.50 3.30 -16.00
CA ILE A 132 11.74 2.63 -16.42
C ILE A 132 11.49 1.88 -17.74
N CYS A 133 12.46 1.95 -18.65
CA CYS A 133 12.42 1.19 -19.88
C CYS A 133 12.69 -0.31 -19.60
N ALA A 134 11.69 -1.16 -19.82
CA ALA A 134 11.75 -2.61 -19.60
C ALA A 134 12.89 -3.34 -20.36
N PHE A 135 13.43 -2.77 -21.43
CA PHE A 135 14.48 -3.42 -22.24
C PHE A 135 15.88 -2.81 -22.07
N ARG A 136 16.00 -1.73 -21.31
CA ARG A 136 17.29 -1.08 -21.07
C ARG A 136 18.19 -2.06 -20.31
N PHE A 137 19.36 -2.34 -20.87
CA PHE A 137 20.36 -3.30 -20.43
C PHE A 137 19.92 -4.77 -20.37
N ILE A 138 18.77 -5.11 -20.96
CA ILE A 138 18.28 -6.49 -21.05
C ILE A 138 18.33 -6.99 -22.50
N ARG A 139 18.10 -6.08 -23.45
CA ARG A 139 17.94 -6.37 -24.87
C ARG A 139 19.16 -5.95 -25.68
N TYR A 140 19.53 -6.76 -26.66
CA TYR A 140 20.61 -6.53 -27.60
C TYR A 140 20.06 -6.27 -29.00
N TRP A 141 20.81 -5.52 -29.80
CA TRP A 141 20.57 -5.27 -31.20
C TRP A 141 21.70 -5.84 -32.04
N ILE A 142 21.39 -6.40 -33.21
CA ILE A 142 22.40 -6.84 -34.18
C ILE A 142 22.79 -5.64 -35.04
N CYS A 143 24.06 -5.24 -34.99
CA CYS A 143 24.58 -4.02 -35.62
C CYS A 143 25.84 -4.28 -36.47
N GLU A 144 26.12 -3.39 -37.42
CA GLU A 144 27.38 -3.41 -38.19
C GLU A 144 28.59 -3.00 -37.32
N LYS A 145 29.66 -3.82 -37.34
CA LYS A 145 30.88 -3.70 -36.49
C LYS A 145 31.72 -2.43 -36.74
N GLN A 146 31.55 -1.77 -37.88
CA GLN A 146 32.39 -0.64 -38.33
C GLN A 146 31.61 0.66 -38.60
N ALA A 147 30.34 0.73 -38.25
CA ALA A 147 29.55 1.94 -38.46
C ALA A 147 29.92 3.05 -37.44
N ILE A 148 29.94 4.31 -37.90
CA ILE A 148 30.19 5.50 -37.06
C ILE A 148 29.07 5.68 -36.00
N SER A 149 27.91 5.11 -36.24
CA SER A 149 26.74 5.04 -35.36
C SER A 149 26.26 3.59 -35.25
N ASN A 150 25.61 3.23 -34.14
CA ASN A 150 25.02 1.92 -33.90
C ASN A 150 23.91 1.60 -34.92
N ARG A 151 24.31 1.11 -36.10
CA ARG A 151 23.43 0.89 -37.25
C ARG A 151 22.81 -0.49 -37.14
N ILE A 152 21.53 -0.53 -36.79
CA ILE A 152 20.75 -1.74 -36.55
C ILE A 152 20.43 -2.40 -37.90
N VAL A 153 20.82 -3.66 -38.06
CA VAL A 153 20.55 -4.50 -39.24
C VAL A 153 19.65 -5.70 -38.95
N GLY A 154 19.57 -6.13 -37.69
CA GLY A 154 18.79 -7.30 -37.29
C GLY A 154 17.90 -7.04 -36.07
N GLY A 155 16.91 -7.91 -35.91
CA GLY A 155 15.91 -7.86 -34.86
C GLY A 155 16.54 -7.95 -33.47
N PRO A 156 15.81 -7.49 -32.44
CA PRO A 156 16.35 -7.52 -31.09
C PRO A 156 16.43 -8.95 -30.56
N THR A 157 17.46 -9.23 -29.76
CA THR A 157 17.63 -10.49 -29.05
C THR A 157 17.72 -10.23 -27.54
N ILE A 158 17.35 -11.23 -26.75
CA ILE A 158 17.57 -11.22 -25.31
C ILE A 158 18.34 -12.51 -24.99
N PRO A 159 19.57 -12.43 -24.47
CA PRO A 159 20.34 -13.64 -24.17
C PRO A 159 19.61 -14.46 -23.10
N SER A 160 19.69 -15.78 -23.25
CA SER A 160 19.04 -16.76 -22.39
C SER A 160 19.56 -16.75 -20.95
N GLN A 161 20.81 -16.31 -20.72
CA GLN A 161 21.44 -16.26 -19.40
C GLN A 161 22.18 -14.94 -19.16
N THR A 162 22.24 -14.53 -17.89
CA THR A 162 23.08 -13.41 -17.41
C THR A 162 23.60 -13.70 -16.01
N ASP A 163 24.92 -13.72 -15.83
CA ASP A 163 25.57 -13.98 -14.54
C ASP A 163 25.65 -12.74 -13.62
N GLN A 164 25.26 -11.57 -14.12
CA GLN A 164 25.29 -10.30 -13.41
C GLN A 164 23.97 -9.56 -13.58
N ALA A 165 23.69 -8.60 -12.68
CA ALA A 165 22.51 -7.75 -12.79
C ALA A 165 22.48 -7.11 -14.18
N SER A 166 21.49 -7.50 -14.98
CA SER A 166 21.35 -6.95 -16.32
C SER A 166 21.14 -5.43 -16.24
N GLN A 167 20.39 -4.94 -15.27
CA GLN A 167 20.14 -3.50 -15.11
C GLN A 167 21.22 -2.83 -14.24
N LEU A 168 21.88 -1.80 -14.79
CA LEU A 168 22.93 -1.02 -14.10
C LEU A 168 22.42 -0.25 -12.87
N ASP A 169 21.10 -0.09 -12.73
CA ASP A 169 20.46 0.66 -11.65
C ASP A 169 20.07 -0.26 -10.46
N TYR A 170 20.71 -1.44 -10.30
CA TYR A 170 20.54 -2.25 -9.08
C TYR A 170 20.92 -1.40 -7.87
N GLN A 171 19.92 -1.08 -7.05
CA GLN A 171 20.12 -0.38 -5.80
C GLN A 171 19.99 -1.37 -4.66
N THR A 172 20.85 -1.25 -3.66
CA THR A 172 20.67 -1.93 -2.39
C THR A 172 19.63 -1.17 -1.55
N PRO A 173 18.70 -1.85 -0.87
CA PRO A 173 17.77 -1.19 0.04
C PRO A 173 18.51 -0.46 1.17
N LYS A 174 18.14 0.79 1.44
CA LYS A 174 18.62 1.59 2.57
C LYS A 174 17.57 1.62 3.66
N PHE A 175 17.76 0.81 4.68
CA PHE A 175 16.80 0.66 5.77
C PHE A 175 16.88 1.82 6.79
N PRO A 176 15.75 2.15 7.45
CA PRO A 176 15.73 3.10 8.57
C PRO A 176 16.69 2.68 9.69
N VAL A 177 17.31 3.65 10.35
CA VAL A 177 18.18 3.41 11.51
C VAL A 177 17.61 3.97 12.80
N GLU A 178 16.59 4.82 12.73
CA GLU A 178 15.98 5.48 13.88
C GLU A 178 14.64 4.83 14.22
N PHE A 179 14.52 4.31 15.43
CA PHE A 179 13.32 3.64 15.96
C PHE A 179 12.92 4.24 17.31
N ASN A 180 11.71 3.99 17.77
CA ASN A 180 11.16 4.55 19.01
C ASN A 180 11.99 4.20 20.26
N ARG A 181 12.68 3.06 20.24
CA ARG A 181 13.70 2.64 21.22
C ARG A 181 14.78 1.78 20.55
N LEU A 182 15.85 1.46 21.28
CA LEU A 182 16.78 0.44 20.83
C LEU A 182 16.10 -0.93 20.92
N PRO A 183 16.22 -1.78 19.88
CA PRO A 183 15.79 -3.16 19.97
C PRO A 183 16.65 -3.92 20.98
N ASP A 184 16.04 -4.81 21.76
CA ASP A 184 16.79 -5.91 22.32
C ASP A 184 16.91 -7.05 21.29
N LEU A 185 17.73 -8.06 21.61
CA LEU A 185 17.97 -9.17 20.70
C LEU A 185 16.69 -9.99 20.45
N GLU A 186 15.85 -10.15 21.47
CA GLU A 186 14.64 -10.97 21.39
C GLU A 186 13.56 -10.29 20.56
N ASP A 187 13.44 -8.96 20.59
CA ASP A 187 12.55 -8.19 19.71
C ASP A 187 12.84 -8.51 18.23
N LEU A 188 14.11 -8.44 17.84
CA LEU A 188 14.55 -8.69 16.47
C LEU A 188 14.35 -10.17 16.10
N LEU A 189 14.72 -11.10 17.00
CA LEU A 189 14.57 -12.53 16.76
C LEU A 189 13.10 -12.93 16.66
N SER A 190 12.24 -12.46 17.56
CA SER A 190 10.81 -12.76 17.58
C SER A 190 10.11 -12.27 16.31
N LEU A 191 10.41 -11.04 15.89
CA LEU A 191 9.89 -10.51 14.63
C LEU A 191 10.42 -11.31 13.43
N ARG A 192 11.71 -11.61 13.38
CA ARG A 192 12.33 -12.42 12.32
C ARG A 192 11.73 -13.82 12.24
N ARG A 193 11.49 -14.50 13.36
CA ARG A 193 10.84 -15.82 13.41
C ARG A 193 9.43 -15.75 12.84
N SER A 194 8.65 -14.75 13.24
CA SER A 194 7.29 -14.53 12.73
C SER A 194 7.27 -14.30 11.22
N LEU A 195 8.16 -13.45 10.71
CA LEU A 195 8.33 -13.20 9.28
C LEU A 195 8.83 -14.43 8.52
N ALA A 196 9.78 -15.19 9.08
CA ALA A 196 10.34 -16.39 8.47
C ALA A 196 9.29 -17.46 8.24
N LYS A 197 8.39 -17.70 9.20
CA LYS A 197 7.28 -18.66 9.06
C LYS A 197 6.41 -18.38 7.84
N ILE A 198 6.18 -17.09 7.56
CA ILE A 198 5.30 -16.64 6.47
C ILE A 198 6.07 -16.60 5.13
N LEU A 199 7.32 -16.13 5.14
CA LEU A 199 8.12 -15.93 3.93
C LEU A 199 8.75 -17.21 3.40
N LEU A 200 9.10 -18.17 4.25
CA LEU A 200 9.90 -19.34 3.86
C LEU A 200 9.30 -20.09 2.65
N PRO A 201 7.99 -20.42 2.60
CA PRO A 201 7.42 -21.09 1.43
C PRO A 201 7.54 -20.26 0.14
N ALA A 202 7.42 -18.93 0.24
CA ALA A 202 7.56 -18.03 -0.90
C ALA A 202 9.02 -17.95 -1.38
N ILE A 203 9.99 -17.91 -0.46
CA ILE A 203 11.42 -17.92 -0.77
C ILE A 203 11.86 -19.26 -1.38
N GLU A 204 11.33 -20.38 -0.90
CA GLU A 204 11.58 -21.70 -1.49
C GLU A 204 11.04 -21.77 -2.93
N SER A 205 9.85 -21.24 -3.17
CA SER A 205 9.26 -21.15 -4.52
C SER A 205 10.10 -20.27 -5.47
N GLU A 206 10.60 -19.13 -4.98
CA GLU A 206 11.53 -18.26 -5.71
C GLU A 206 12.87 -18.95 -6.01
N LEU A 207 13.35 -19.80 -5.09
CA LEU A 207 14.59 -20.54 -5.28
C LEU A 207 14.43 -21.69 -6.28
N GLU A 208 13.31 -22.41 -6.24
CA GLU A 208 12.93 -23.39 -7.24
C GLU A 208 12.84 -22.73 -8.62
N TRP A 209 12.17 -21.57 -8.71
CA TRP A 209 12.13 -20.77 -9.92
C TRP A 209 13.54 -20.49 -10.44
N SER A 210 14.44 -19.96 -9.60
CA SER A 210 15.82 -19.65 -9.96
C SER A 210 16.72 -20.87 -10.29
N SER A 211 16.23 -22.10 -10.09
CA SER A 211 16.98 -23.31 -10.43
C SER A 211 16.92 -23.65 -11.92
N ASP A 212 15.92 -23.11 -12.63
CA ASP A 212 15.82 -23.27 -14.08
C ASP A 212 16.92 -22.41 -14.76
N PRO A 213 17.81 -23.03 -15.56
CA PRO A 213 18.90 -22.33 -16.24
C PRO A 213 18.42 -21.28 -17.25
N LEU A 214 17.14 -21.21 -17.58
CA LEU A 214 16.53 -20.20 -18.45
C LEU A 214 16.12 -18.92 -17.69
N VAL A 215 16.21 -18.90 -16.35
CA VAL A 215 15.89 -17.69 -15.57
C VAL A 215 16.98 -16.64 -15.74
N LYS A 216 16.59 -15.48 -16.25
CA LYS A 216 17.45 -14.33 -16.39
C LYS A 216 17.38 -13.42 -15.17
N PHE A 217 18.51 -13.18 -14.50
CA PHE A 217 18.58 -12.18 -13.43
C PHE A 217 18.66 -10.77 -14.01
N ILE A 218 17.64 -9.94 -13.75
CA ILE A 218 17.57 -8.57 -14.25
C ILE A 218 17.84 -7.50 -13.18
N GLY A 219 17.77 -7.87 -11.90
CA GLY A 219 18.00 -6.97 -10.76
C GLY A 219 16.72 -6.31 -10.22
N ARG A 220 16.74 -5.94 -8.94
CA ARG A 220 15.68 -5.19 -8.28
C ARG A 220 15.59 -3.76 -8.79
N ARG A 221 14.37 -3.28 -8.97
CA ARG A 221 14.06 -1.86 -9.16
C ARG A 221 13.49 -1.35 -7.85
N ILE A 222 14.26 -0.59 -7.10
CA ILE A 222 13.86 -0.12 -5.76
C ILE A 222 13.06 1.19 -5.86
N ASP A 223 13.37 2.01 -6.86
CA ASP A 223 12.72 3.29 -7.16
C ASP A 223 11.31 3.14 -7.77
N LEU A 224 10.95 1.95 -8.23
CA LEU A 224 9.62 1.60 -8.70
C LEU A 224 9.08 0.38 -7.95
N VAL A 225 7.75 0.34 -7.77
CA VAL A 225 7.09 -0.87 -7.26
C VAL A 225 7.24 -1.98 -8.31
N THR A 226 7.89 -3.08 -7.93
CA THR A 226 7.99 -4.27 -8.79
C THR A 226 6.69 -5.06 -8.64
N LYS A 227 5.81 -4.97 -9.64
CA LYS A 227 4.46 -5.56 -9.63
C LYS A 227 4.11 -6.21 -10.96
N CYS A 228 3.17 -7.14 -10.92
CA CYS A 228 2.57 -7.74 -12.11
C CYS A 228 1.75 -6.69 -12.89
N ASP A 229 1.99 -6.52 -14.19
CA ASP A 229 1.25 -5.59 -15.06
C ASP A 229 -0.22 -5.99 -15.31
N TYR A 230 -0.62 -7.20 -14.88
CA TYR A 230 -1.93 -7.76 -15.17
C TYR A 230 -2.87 -7.80 -13.95
N CYS A 231 -2.35 -8.20 -12.79
CA CYS A 231 -3.12 -8.30 -11.55
C CYS A 231 -2.69 -7.28 -10.48
N SER A 232 -1.68 -6.45 -10.77
CA SER A 232 -1.11 -5.44 -9.87
C SER A 232 -0.48 -5.97 -8.58
N ALA A 233 -0.39 -7.29 -8.39
CA ALA A 233 0.23 -7.88 -7.21
C ALA A 233 1.73 -7.56 -7.16
N THR A 234 2.23 -7.16 -6.00
CA THR A 234 3.65 -6.94 -5.78
C THR A 234 4.42 -8.27 -5.81
N LEU A 235 5.53 -8.28 -6.53
CA LEU A 235 6.36 -9.46 -6.73
C LEU A 235 7.50 -9.46 -5.72
N ILE A 236 7.92 -10.65 -5.26
CA ILE A 236 9.17 -10.82 -4.52
C ILE A 236 10.34 -10.75 -5.52
N GLY A 237 10.41 -11.68 -6.46
CA GLY A 237 11.45 -11.73 -7.48
C GLY A 237 11.06 -12.36 -8.81
N ALA A 238 10.27 -13.44 -8.77
CA ALA A 238 9.97 -14.28 -9.92
C ALA A 238 8.89 -13.67 -10.81
N ALA A 239 9.17 -13.57 -12.11
CA ALA A 239 8.22 -13.08 -13.09
C ALA A 239 8.51 -13.61 -14.50
N TRP A 240 7.53 -13.44 -15.38
CA TRP A 240 7.66 -13.63 -16.81
C TRP A 240 7.70 -12.27 -17.52
N LEU A 241 8.73 -12.02 -18.32
CA LEU A 241 8.86 -10.79 -19.10
C LEU A 241 8.49 -11.05 -20.56
N CYS A 242 7.52 -10.31 -21.09
CA CYS A 242 7.24 -10.32 -22.53
C CYS A 242 8.41 -9.71 -23.31
N SER A 243 9.06 -10.49 -24.17
CA SER A 243 10.18 -10.05 -25.02
C SER A 243 9.82 -8.95 -26.03
N ARG A 244 8.52 -8.74 -26.32
CA ARG A 244 8.04 -7.73 -27.27
C ARG A 244 7.69 -6.40 -26.63
N CYS A 245 6.81 -6.40 -25.62
CA CYS A 245 6.33 -5.17 -25.00
C CYS A 245 6.98 -4.87 -23.64
N GLY A 246 7.67 -5.85 -23.03
CA GLY A 246 8.31 -5.71 -21.74
C GLY A 246 7.34 -5.68 -20.55
N ALA A 247 6.10 -6.16 -20.73
CA ALA A 247 5.18 -6.38 -19.62
C ALA A 247 5.61 -7.57 -18.77
N GLU A 248 5.45 -7.45 -17.46
CA GLU A 248 5.84 -8.46 -16.46
C GLU A 248 4.58 -9.15 -15.89
N ALA A 249 4.51 -10.47 -16.05
CA ALA A 249 3.46 -11.31 -15.45
C ALA A 249 4.02 -12.06 -14.25
N CYS A 250 3.29 -12.06 -13.13
CA CYS A 250 3.54 -13.04 -12.07
C CYS A 250 3.32 -14.47 -12.60
N THR A 251 3.89 -15.46 -11.91
CA THR A 251 3.74 -16.89 -12.24
C THR A 251 2.28 -17.28 -12.50
N ARG A 252 1.39 -16.97 -11.56
CA ARG A 252 -0.05 -17.27 -11.69
C ARG A 252 -0.74 -16.62 -12.91
N CYS A 253 -0.43 -15.36 -13.24
CA CYS A 253 -1.04 -14.71 -14.40
C CYS A 253 -0.55 -15.35 -15.71
N PHE A 254 0.71 -15.78 -15.74
CA PHE A 254 1.24 -16.50 -16.88
C PHE A 254 0.64 -17.90 -17.00
N ASP A 255 0.51 -18.65 -15.91
CA ASP A 255 -0.14 -19.97 -15.93
C ASP A 255 -1.56 -19.88 -16.47
N LEU A 256 -2.31 -18.85 -16.04
CA LEU A 256 -3.64 -18.55 -16.58
C LEU A 256 -3.61 -18.17 -18.08
N LEU A 257 -2.55 -17.50 -18.57
CA LEU A 257 -2.35 -17.24 -20.00
C LEU A 257 -2.15 -18.55 -20.78
N VAL A 258 -1.40 -19.50 -20.22
CA VAL A 258 -1.17 -20.82 -20.82
C VAL A 258 -2.45 -21.64 -20.86
N GLU A 259 -3.13 -21.77 -19.71
CA GLU A 259 -4.35 -22.58 -19.57
C GLU A 259 -5.53 -22.04 -20.40
N ARG A 260 -5.74 -20.72 -20.37
CA ARG A 260 -6.92 -20.05 -20.97
C ARG A 260 -6.57 -19.29 -22.26
N GLY A 261 -5.39 -19.57 -22.83
CA GLY A 261 -4.88 -18.97 -24.05
C GLY A 261 -5.80 -19.15 -25.27
N ASN A 262 -6.54 -20.26 -25.31
CA ASN A 262 -7.34 -20.67 -26.48
C ASN A 262 -8.87 -20.60 -26.25
N THR A 263 -9.36 -20.22 -25.06
CA THR A 263 -10.80 -20.18 -24.76
C THR A 263 -11.49 -18.93 -25.35
N PRO A 264 -12.73 -19.04 -25.87
CA PRO A 264 -13.52 -17.90 -26.34
C PRO A 264 -13.66 -16.82 -25.28
N ILE A 265 -13.38 -15.58 -25.69
CA ILE A 265 -13.10 -14.46 -24.79
C ILE A 265 -14.40 -13.84 -24.28
N ASN A 266 -14.74 -14.08 -23.00
CA ASN A 266 -15.83 -13.35 -22.33
C ASN A 266 -15.36 -12.47 -21.18
N SER A 267 -14.04 -12.34 -20.96
CA SER A 267 -13.47 -11.53 -19.89
C SER A 267 -12.46 -10.48 -20.39
N ASP A 268 -12.66 -9.21 -19.97
CA ASP A 268 -11.82 -8.08 -20.40
C ASP A 268 -10.39 -8.12 -19.83
N TRP A 269 -10.18 -8.83 -18.72
CA TRP A 269 -8.84 -9.09 -18.18
C TRP A 269 -8.02 -10.00 -19.10
N LEU A 270 -8.63 -11.04 -19.68
CA LEU A 270 -7.95 -11.98 -20.56
C LEU A 270 -7.59 -11.30 -21.89
N LYS A 271 -8.41 -10.35 -22.33
CA LYS A 271 -8.08 -9.47 -23.47
C LYS A 271 -6.81 -8.66 -23.20
N ARG A 272 -6.67 -8.07 -22.01
CA ARG A 272 -5.49 -7.30 -21.61
C ARG A 272 -4.26 -8.19 -21.48
N LEU A 273 -4.41 -9.35 -20.83
CA LEU A 273 -3.36 -10.36 -20.73
C LEU A 273 -2.84 -10.79 -22.11
N LYS A 274 -3.74 -10.93 -23.09
CA LYS A 274 -3.41 -11.27 -24.47
C LYS A 274 -2.98 -10.08 -25.32
N ALA A 275 -3.09 -8.82 -24.89
CA ALA A 275 -2.81 -7.67 -25.75
C ALA A 275 -1.37 -7.17 -25.59
N CYS A 276 -0.55 -7.37 -26.64
CA CYS A 276 0.74 -6.71 -26.78
C CYS A 276 0.54 -5.26 -27.30
N THR A 277 1.44 -4.33 -26.97
CA THR A 277 1.30 -2.88 -27.21
C THR A 277 0.71 -2.49 -28.58
N LYS A 278 -0.43 -1.79 -28.54
CA LYS A 278 -1.10 -0.95 -29.55
C LYS A 278 -1.42 -1.51 -30.95
N TRP A 279 -0.92 -2.68 -31.36
CA TRP A 279 -0.98 -3.13 -32.76
C TRP A 279 -1.68 -4.48 -32.98
N HIS A 280 -2.70 -4.81 -32.19
CA HIS A 280 -3.54 -5.99 -32.40
C HIS A 280 -2.79 -7.35 -32.38
N ARG A 281 -1.54 -7.41 -31.90
CA ARG A 281 -0.81 -8.68 -31.72
C ARG A 281 -1.11 -9.30 -30.37
N THR A 282 -1.24 -10.63 -30.37
CA THR A 282 -1.54 -11.39 -29.17
C THR A 282 -0.27 -11.85 -28.46
N HIS A 283 -0.16 -11.62 -27.16
CA HIS A 283 0.83 -12.30 -26.33
C HIS A 283 0.66 -13.81 -26.49
N THR A 284 1.75 -14.50 -26.79
CA THR A 284 1.80 -15.96 -26.73
C THR A 284 2.76 -16.39 -25.63
N PRO A 285 2.55 -17.56 -24.99
CA PRO A 285 3.46 -18.07 -23.97
C PRO A 285 4.92 -18.11 -24.45
N ASN A 286 5.15 -18.46 -25.72
CA ASN A 286 6.49 -18.58 -26.32
C ASN A 286 7.26 -17.24 -26.40
N GLU A 287 6.60 -16.10 -26.24
CA GLU A 287 7.22 -14.78 -26.28
C GLU A 287 7.66 -14.28 -24.89
N HIS A 288 7.44 -15.06 -23.83
CA HIS A 288 7.80 -14.69 -22.48
C HIS A 288 9.08 -15.40 -22.04
N LEU A 289 9.92 -14.63 -21.35
CA LEU A 289 11.17 -15.10 -20.78
C LEU A 289 11.01 -15.17 -19.27
N LYS A 290 11.60 -16.19 -18.64
CA LYS A 290 11.68 -16.23 -17.18
C LYS A 290 12.68 -15.19 -16.71
N ILE A 291 12.29 -14.37 -15.74
CA ILE A 291 13.16 -13.38 -15.10
C ILE A 291 13.13 -13.54 -13.58
N SER A 292 14.19 -13.04 -12.94
CA SER A 292 14.23 -12.84 -11.50
C SER A 292 14.77 -11.44 -11.18
N HIS A 293 14.14 -10.79 -10.21
CA HIS A 293 14.66 -9.57 -9.60
C HIS A 293 15.60 -9.83 -8.43
N ILE A 294 15.65 -11.04 -7.88
CA ILE A 294 16.52 -11.42 -6.75
C ILE A 294 17.58 -12.43 -7.20
N THR A 295 18.81 -12.29 -6.70
CA THR A 295 19.88 -13.24 -7.03
C THR A 295 19.64 -14.59 -6.36
N ARG A 296 20.09 -15.67 -6.99
CA ARG A 296 20.04 -17.01 -6.39
C ARG A 296 20.82 -17.07 -5.05
N GLY A 297 21.97 -16.42 -4.97
CA GLY A 297 22.78 -16.38 -3.74
C GLY A 297 22.04 -15.72 -2.58
N GLU A 298 21.31 -14.64 -2.85
CA GLU A 298 20.48 -13.99 -1.83
C GLU A 298 19.29 -14.86 -1.41
N LEU A 299 18.62 -15.55 -2.34
CA LEU A 299 17.54 -16.50 -2.01
C LEU A 299 18.03 -17.65 -1.13
N VAL A 300 19.23 -18.20 -1.43
CA VAL A 300 19.87 -19.24 -0.61
C VAL A 300 20.12 -18.71 0.81
N SER A 301 20.74 -17.55 0.94
CA SER A 301 21.01 -16.94 2.26
C SER A 301 19.74 -16.67 3.06
N LEU A 302 18.70 -16.13 2.42
CA LEU A 302 17.40 -15.90 3.05
C LEU A 302 16.77 -17.19 3.55
N ARG A 303 16.68 -18.21 2.68
CA ARG A 303 16.12 -19.52 3.04
C ARG A 303 16.88 -20.15 4.20
N ASP A 304 18.22 -20.17 4.15
CA ASP A 304 19.03 -20.83 5.16
C ASP A 304 18.85 -20.14 6.54
N GLN A 305 18.82 -18.81 6.58
CA GLN A 305 18.47 -18.05 7.78
C GLN A 305 17.06 -18.37 8.28
N MET A 306 16.06 -18.40 7.39
CA MET A 306 14.68 -18.69 7.74
C MET A 306 14.51 -20.11 8.28
N ILE A 307 15.17 -21.11 7.68
CA ILE A 307 15.17 -22.50 8.17
C ILE A 307 15.76 -22.57 9.58
N ILE A 308 16.86 -21.89 9.86
CA ILE A 308 17.43 -21.86 11.22
C ILE A 308 16.41 -21.29 12.20
N LEU A 309 15.81 -20.14 11.86
CA LEU A 309 14.83 -19.46 12.72
C LEU A 309 13.57 -20.29 12.97
N THR A 310 13.11 -21.07 11.99
CA THR A 310 11.92 -21.93 12.14
C THR A 310 12.24 -23.31 12.72
N SER A 311 13.46 -23.82 12.55
CA SER A 311 13.88 -25.14 13.07
C SER A 311 14.25 -25.13 14.55
N THR A 312 14.58 -23.96 15.11
CA THR A 312 14.97 -23.81 16.53
C THR A 312 13.77 -23.92 17.49
N GLU A 313 12.54 -24.13 17.00
CA GLU A 313 11.33 -24.36 17.82
C GLU A 313 11.24 -25.73 18.51
N GLN A 314 12.34 -26.49 18.62
CA GLN A 314 12.40 -27.70 19.45
C GLN A 314 13.12 -27.45 20.80
N GLN A 315 12.60 -26.58 21.67
CA GLN A 315 12.88 -26.61 23.12
C GLN A 315 11.69 -26.08 23.96
N PRO A 316 11.57 -26.51 25.23
CA PRO A 316 10.35 -27.08 25.78
C PRO A 316 9.33 -26.04 26.23
N ILE A 317 8.06 -26.34 25.93
CA ILE A 317 6.88 -25.77 26.59
C ILE A 317 7.14 -25.77 28.10
N GLN A 318 7.14 -24.58 28.73
CA GLN A 318 7.09 -24.47 30.19
C GLN A 318 6.02 -25.43 30.71
N HIS A 319 6.40 -26.35 31.59
CA HIS A 319 5.51 -27.34 32.19
C HIS A 319 4.23 -26.69 32.74
N PHE A 320 3.18 -26.65 31.92
CA PHE A 320 1.81 -26.63 32.41
C PHE A 320 1.46 -28.05 32.86
N PRO A 321 0.71 -28.20 33.97
CA PRO A 321 0.51 -29.49 34.62
C PRO A 321 -0.15 -30.48 33.67
N ALA A 322 0.39 -31.70 33.63
CA ALA A 322 -0.11 -32.78 32.80
C ALA A 322 -1.56 -33.16 33.18
N ARG A 323 -2.52 -32.87 32.29
CA ARG A 323 -3.78 -33.61 32.17
C ARG A 323 -4.43 -33.43 30.79
N THR A 324 -4.20 -34.44 29.94
CA THR A 324 -5.15 -35.08 29.02
C THR A 324 -6.28 -34.22 28.42
N THR A 325 -5.96 -33.48 27.36
CA THR A 325 -6.76 -33.27 26.12
C THR A 325 -5.92 -32.45 25.14
N PRO A 326 -6.06 -32.61 23.81
CA PRO A 326 -5.47 -31.66 22.88
C PRO A 326 -6.02 -30.27 23.20
N LEU A 327 -5.15 -29.31 23.54
CA LEU A 327 -5.54 -27.90 23.56
C LEU A 327 -5.78 -27.52 22.11
N GLU A 328 -7.04 -27.53 21.68
CA GLU A 328 -7.46 -26.86 20.45
C GLU A 328 -7.05 -25.39 20.58
N ASP A 329 -6.50 -24.82 19.49
CA ASP A 329 -6.26 -23.38 19.43
C ASP A 329 -7.54 -22.64 19.85
N PRO A 330 -7.44 -21.61 20.71
CA PRO A 330 -8.61 -20.95 21.20
C PRO A 330 -9.40 -20.38 20.02
N PRO A 331 -10.74 -20.49 20.02
CA PRO A 331 -11.55 -20.05 18.90
C PRO A 331 -11.27 -18.57 18.59
N PRO A 332 -11.35 -18.16 17.30
CA PRO A 332 -11.19 -16.76 16.90
C PRO A 332 -12.11 -15.88 17.76
N TYR A 333 -11.59 -14.73 18.18
CA TYR A 333 -12.30 -13.80 19.06
C TYR A 333 -12.65 -14.37 20.45
N SER A 334 -11.92 -15.37 20.93
CA SER A 334 -11.94 -15.71 22.34
C SER A 334 -11.27 -14.62 23.18
N ILE A 335 -11.69 -14.52 24.44
CA ILE A 335 -11.12 -13.61 25.44
C ILE A 335 -10.68 -14.48 26.62
N PRO A 336 -9.39 -14.49 26.99
CA PRO A 336 -8.92 -15.19 28.17
C PRO A 336 -9.69 -14.80 29.43
N ALA A 337 -9.89 -15.76 30.33
CA ALA A 337 -10.73 -15.58 31.52
C ALA A 337 -10.28 -14.41 32.41
N ASP A 338 -8.97 -14.19 32.51
CA ASP A 338 -8.39 -13.08 33.26
C ASP A 338 -8.67 -11.73 32.59
N LEU A 339 -8.76 -11.67 31.25
CA LEU A 339 -9.03 -10.44 30.51
C LEU A 339 -10.52 -10.08 30.40
N LEU A 340 -11.43 -10.96 30.83
CA LEU A 340 -12.87 -10.68 30.89
C LEU A 340 -13.23 -9.46 31.74
N ARG A 341 -12.36 -9.06 32.67
CA ARG A 341 -12.51 -7.82 33.46
C ARG A 341 -12.57 -6.54 32.61
N PHE A 342 -12.04 -6.59 31.39
CA PHE A 342 -12.08 -5.48 30.43
C PHE A 342 -13.25 -5.60 29.43
N LEU A 343 -14.10 -6.63 29.56
CA LEU A 343 -15.23 -6.85 28.66
C LEU A 343 -16.37 -5.89 28.99
N TYR A 344 -16.57 -4.90 28.12
CA TYR A 344 -17.67 -3.97 28.18
C TYR A 344 -18.93 -4.62 27.60
N HIS A 345 -20.02 -4.56 28.36
CA HIS A 345 -21.33 -5.02 27.95
C HIS A 345 -22.21 -3.81 27.62
N PRO A 346 -22.56 -3.62 26.34
CA PRO A 346 -23.49 -2.57 25.93
C PRO A 346 -24.83 -2.69 26.67
N GLU A 347 -25.49 -1.56 26.90
CA GLU A 347 -26.77 -1.51 27.63
C GLU A 347 -27.93 -2.17 26.88
N ASP A 348 -27.81 -2.37 25.56
CA ASP A 348 -28.80 -3.04 24.74
C ASP A 348 -28.22 -4.26 24.02
N ASP A 349 -29.11 -5.19 23.63
CA ASP A 349 -28.75 -6.40 22.91
C ASP A 349 -28.37 -6.14 21.43
N SER A 350 -28.27 -4.87 21.02
CA SER A 350 -27.99 -4.51 19.63
C SER A 350 -26.53 -4.77 19.24
N SER A 351 -25.64 -4.78 20.22
CA SER A 351 -24.18 -4.85 20.06
C SER A 351 -23.58 -6.04 20.80
N GLU A 352 -22.50 -6.61 20.28
CA GLU A 352 -21.73 -7.63 21.01
C GLU A 352 -20.88 -6.99 22.10
N PRO A 353 -20.57 -7.70 23.21
CA PRO A 353 -19.56 -7.26 24.16
C PRO A 353 -18.21 -7.05 23.47
N TYR A 354 -17.46 -6.05 23.91
CA TYR A 354 -16.15 -5.71 23.35
C TYR A 354 -15.16 -5.26 24.42
N ILE A 355 -13.86 -5.31 24.11
CA ILE A 355 -12.84 -4.88 25.06
C ILE A 355 -12.83 -3.35 25.18
N LYS A 356 -12.96 -2.87 26.42
CA LYS A 356 -12.76 -1.48 26.79
C LYS A 356 -11.78 -1.40 27.96
N ILE A 357 -10.62 -0.81 27.72
CA ILE A 357 -9.49 -0.79 28.66
C ILE A 357 -8.95 0.63 28.84
N ASN A 358 -8.42 0.96 30.02
CA ASN A 358 -7.72 2.23 30.22
C ASN A 358 -6.30 2.14 29.65
N VAL A 359 -5.81 3.23 29.07
CA VAL A 359 -4.46 3.28 28.49
C VAL A 359 -3.37 2.89 29.49
N HIS A 360 -3.51 3.26 30.77
CA HIS A 360 -2.54 2.92 31.80
C HIS A 360 -2.49 1.41 32.09
N ASP A 361 -3.63 0.71 32.06
CA ASP A 361 -3.68 -0.74 32.24
C ASP A 361 -3.03 -1.46 31.04
N LEU A 362 -3.28 -0.95 29.83
CA LEU A 362 -2.73 -1.50 28.59
C LEU A 362 -1.21 -1.32 28.51
N GLU A 363 -0.69 -0.19 29.01
CA GLU A 363 0.75 0.09 29.04
C GLU A 363 1.48 -0.55 30.22
N ALA A 364 0.79 -0.77 31.34
CA ALA A 364 1.34 -1.52 32.47
C ALA A 364 1.61 -2.99 32.10
N ASP A 365 0.80 -3.55 31.19
CA ASP A 365 1.04 -4.89 30.63
C ASP A 365 0.74 -4.95 29.12
N PRO A 366 1.71 -4.61 28.26
CA PRO A 366 1.56 -4.65 26.80
C PRO A 366 1.20 -6.03 26.24
N ARG A 367 1.42 -7.11 26.98
CA ARG A 367 1.05 -8.48 26.56
C ARG A 367 -0.46 -8.66 26.47
N ILE A 368 -1.24 -7.82 27.18
CA ILE A 368 -2.70 -7.77 27.04
C ILE A 368 -3.07 -7.39 25.60
N PHE A 369 -2.39 -6.39 25.02
CA PHE A 369 -2.59 -6.03 23.62
C PHE A 369 -2.28 -7.21 22.71
N ASP A 370 -1.09 -7.79 22.83
CA ASP A 370 -0.65 -8.90 21.97
C ASP A 370 -1.65 -10.08 21.98
N THR A 371 -2.15 -10.45 23.16
CA THR A 371 -3.10 -11.56 23.34
C THR A 371 -4.47 -11.28 22.71
N LEU A 372 -4.99 -10.06 22.85
CA LEU A 372 -6.29 -9.68 22.28
C LEU A 372 -6.18 -9.45 20.76
N TRP A 373 -5.06 -8.87 20.32
CA TRP A 373 -4.82 -8.51 18.93
C TRP A 373 -4.59 -9.73 18.04
N SER A 374 -3.88 -10.75 18.55
CA SER A 374 -3.73 -12.03 17.86
C SER A 374 -5.06 -12.75 17.69
N ALA A 375 -5.97 -12.65 18.67
CA ALA A 375 -7.32 -13.20 18.58
C ALA A 375 -8.25 -12.42 17.62
N GLY A 376 -7.81 -11.24 17.14
CA GLY A 376 -8.57 -10.37 16.25
C GLY A 376 -9.63 -9.51 16.94
N GLN A 377 -9.50 -9.28 18.24
CA GLN A 377 -10.38 -8.37 18.96
C GLN A 377 -10.12 -6.92 18.55
N MET A 378 -11.19 -6.15 18.32
CA MET A 378 -11.09 -4.69 18.44
C MET A 378 -10.80 -4.32 19.89
N ILE A 379 -10.15 -3.17 20.11
CA ILE A 379 -9.88 -2.66 21.47
C ILE A 379 -10.26 -1.18 21.55
N VAL A 380 -11.15 -0.83 22.47
CA VAL A 380 -11.43 0.57 22.82
C VAL A 380 -10.54 0.95 23.98
N VAL A 381 -9.69 1.95 23.77
CA VAL A 381 -8.78 2.49 24.79
C VAL A 381 -9.29 3.82 25.30
N THR A 382 -9.43 3.95 26.61
CA THR A 382 -9.86 5.18 27.29
C THR A 382 -8.67 5.90 27.94
N GLY A 383 -8.82 7.18 28.28
CA GLY A 383 -7.78 7.96 28.95
C GLY A 383 -6.76 8.61 28.02
N MET A 384 -7.10 8.80 26.74
CA MET A 384 -6.18 9.40 25.75
C MET A 384 -6.03 10.92 25.90
N ASN A 385 -7.00 11.60 26.54
CA ASN A 385 -7.00 13.07 26.68
C ASN A 385 -5.74 13.60 27.39
N ASP A 386 -5.23 12.87 28.38
CA ASP A 386 -4.07 13.30 29.17
C ASP A 386 -2.73 13.13 28.42
N ARG A 387 -2.76 12.49 27.23
CA ARG A 387 -1.56 12.16 26.46
C ARG A 387 -1.26 13.14 25.32
N LEU A 388 -2.29 13.69 24.70
CA LEU A 388 -2.13 14.73 23.67
C LEU A 388 -1.86 16.06 24.37
N ARG A 389 -0.67 16.64 24.18
CA ARG A 389 -0.26 17.88 24.86
C ARG A 389 -0.72 19.11 24.10
N LEU A 390 -0.93 19.00 22.79
CA LEU A 390 -1.52 20.07 21.99
C LEU A 390 -3.05 20.02 22.10
N HIS A 391 -3.70 21.18 21.92
CA HIS A 391 -5.15 21.24 21.91
C HIS A 391 -5.67 20.88 20.52
N TRP A 392 -6.04 19.61 20.30
CA TRP A 392 -6.58 19.12 19.03
C TRP A 392 -8.06 19.52 18.83
N THR A 393 -8.33 20.83 18.87
CA THR A 393 -9.66 21.45 18.89
C THR A 393 -9.88 22.39 17.70
N PRO A 394 -11.14 22.71 17.35
CA PRO A 394 -11.44 23.69 16.30
C PRO A 394 -10.71 25.02 16.48
N ASP A 395 -10.70 25.56 17.70
CA ASP A 395 -10.08 26.86 17.98
C ASP A 395 -8.57 26.86 17.77
N TYR A 396 -7.88 25.80 18.21
CA TYR A 396 -6.45 25.66 17.93
C TYR A 396 -6.15 25.63 16.42
N PHE A 397 -6.93 24.89 15.63
CA PHE A 397 -6.73 24.86 14.17
C PHE A 397 -7.02 26.22 13.52
N ARG A 398 -8.02 26.96 14.01
CA ARG A 398 -8.33 28.32 13.54
C ARG A 398 -7.20 29.30 13.86
N GLU A 399 -6.65 29.24 15.07
CA GLU A 399 -5.59 30.15 15.52
C GLU A 399 -4.27 29.87 14.83
N LYS A 400 -3.89 28.59 14.71
CA LYS A 400 -2.56 28.20 14.22
C LYS A 400 -2.48 28.06 12.71
N TYR A 401 -3.56 27.59 12.07
CA TYR A 401 -3.57 27.28 10.64
C TYR A 401 -4.70 28.00 9.89
N GLY A 402 -5.32 29.01 10.49
CA GLY A 402 -6.54 29.62 9.96
C GLY A 402 -6.44 30.19 8.53
N GLU A 403 -5.24 30.59 8.12
CA GLU A 403 -4.95 31.14 6.79
C GLU A 403 -4.76 30.06 5.71
N ASP A 404 -4.57 28.80 6.10
CA ASP A 404 -4.40 27.70 5.16
C ASP A 404 -5.64 27.55 4.28
N VAL A 405 -5.39 27.40 2.99
CA VAL A 405 -6.42 27.09 2.00
C VAL A 405 -6.70 25.58 2.05
N CYS A 406 -7.97 25.22 2.11
CA CYS A 406 -8.43 23.84 2.15
C CYS A 406 -9.68 23.65 1.30
N GLU A 407 -10.06 22.40 1.06
CA GLU A 407 -11.29 22.07 0.36
C GLU A 407 -12.32 21.51 1.34
N ARG A 408 -13.59 21.81 1.13
CA ARG A 408 -14.69 21.12 1.81
C ARG A 408 -15.62 20.48 0.79
N ILE A 409 -16.14 19.31 1.14
CA ILE A 409 -17.07 18.53 0.31
C ILE A 409 -18.37 18.27 1.09
N ASP A 410 -19.49 18.24 0.37
CA ASP A 410 -20.74 17.74 0.92
C ASP A 410 -20.72 16.21 0.89
N SER A 411 -20.73 15.61 2.08
CA SER A 411 -20.56 14.16 2.27
C SER A 411 -21.75 13.35 1.74
N ASN A 412 -22.91 14.01 1.67
CA ASN A 412 -24.13 13.41 1.12
C ASN A 412 -24.21 13.57 -0.41
N CYS A 413 -23.33 14.39 -1.01
CA CYS A 413 -23.29 14.57 -2.46
C CYS A 413 -22.47 13.44 -3.11
N PRO A 414 -23.08 12.58 -3.97
CA PRO A 414 -22.34 11.49 -4.62
C PRO A 414 -21.18 11.97 -5.51
N LYS A 415 -21.26 13.21 -6.01
CA LYS A 415 -20.21 13.82 -6.84
C LYS A 415 -19.05 14.40 -6.02
N GLN A 416 -19.21 14.52 -4.70
CA GLN A 416 -18.23 15.07 -3.75
C GLN A 416 -17.47 16.29 -4.31
N VAL A 417 -18.21 17.26 -4.87
CA VAL A 417 -17.61 18.41 -5.56
C VAL A 417 -16.88 19.28 -4.52
N PRO A 418 -15.55 19.48 -4.65
CA PRO A 418 -14.79 20.27 -3.70
C PRO A 418 -15.12 21.76 -3.81
N ILE A 419 -15.21 22.40 -2.64
CA ILE A 419 -15.38 23.85 -2.51
C ILE A 419 -14.18 24.39 -1.75
N ILE A 420 -13.41 25.25 -2.40
CA ILE A 420 -12.26 25.92 -1.79
C ILE A 420 -12.75 26.85 -0.67
N THR A 421 -12.10 26.76 0.49
CA THR A 421 -12.34 27.57 1.68
C THR A 421 -11.01 27.79 2.42
N THR A 422 -11.05 28.42 3.60
CA THR A 422 -9.92 28.45 4.54
C THR A 422 -10.24 27.62 5.77
N VAL A 423 -9.19 27.17 6.47
CA VAL A 423 -9.31 26.47 7.76
C VAL A 423 -10.09 27.31 8.76
N SER A 424 -9.79 28.60 8.87
CA SER A 424 -10.50 29.50 9.79
C SER A 424 -12.00 29.58 9.48
N LYS A 425 -12.36 29.68 8.20
CA LYS A 425 -13.76 29.72 7.77
C LYS A 425 -14.47 28.39 8.00
N PHE A 426 -13.81 27.26 7.69
CA PHE A 426 -14.39 25.94 7.90
C PHE A 426 -14.69 25.69 9.39
N PHE A 427 -13.72 25.95 10.27
CA PHE A 427 -13.92 25.74 11.70
C PHE A 427 -14.79 26.80 12.37
N LYS A 428 -14.88 28.01 11.80
CA LYS A 428 -15.91 28.96 12.21
C LYS A 428 -17.29 28.38 11.94
N ASP A 429 -17.56 27.91 10.72
CA ASP A 429 -18.84 27.27 10.39
C ASP A 429 -19.07 26.04 11.29
N PHE A 430 -18.03 25.22 11.51
CA PHE A 430 -18.03 24.06 12.42
C PHE A 430 -18.53 24.36 13.84
N LEU A 431 -18.25 25.56 14.36
CA LEU A 431 -18.70 26.02 15.67
C LEU A 431 -20.02 26.82 15.60
N ASP A 432 -20.26 27.59 14.53
CA ASP A 432 -21.43 28.47 14.44
C ASP A 432 -22.74 27.68 14.16
N HIS A 433 -22.65 26.49 13.57
CA HIS A 433 -23.82 25.65 13.27
C HIS A 433 -24.47 24.99 14.50
N HIS A 434 -23.98 25.25 15.72
CA HIS A 434 -24.58 24.81 16.99
C HIS A 434 -26.00 25.39 17.28
N HIS A 435 -26.54 26.29 16.45
CA HIS A 435 -27.76 27.05 16.75
C HIS A 435 -28.87 27.05 15.70
N HIS A 436 -28.76 26.30 14.60
CA HIS A 436 -29.76 26.36 13.53
C HIS A 436 -30.85 25.30 13.67
N GLN A 437 -32.11 25.75 13.85
CA GLN A 437 -33.28 24.89 13.64
C GLN A 437 -33.32 24.39 12.18
N PRO A 438 -33.70 23.13 11.94
CA PRO A 438 -33.72 22.52 10.61
C PRO A 438 -34.93 23.05 9.82
N SER A 439 -34.76 24.21 9.17
CA SER A 439 -35.78 24.74 8.25
C SER A 439 -35.22 24.84 6.83
N SER A 440 -35.08 23.69 6.14
CA SER A 440 -35.32 23.53 4.68
C SER A 440 -34.75 22.22 4.13
N GLU A 441 -35.35 21.73 3.05
CA GLU A 441 -35.01 20.52 2.28
C GLU A 441 -33.58 20.52 1.67
N ASN A 442 -32.72 21.51 1.95
CA ASN A 442 -31.44 21.74 1.28
C ASN A 442 -30.20 21.73 2.21
N HIS A 443 -30.32 21.13 3.39
CA HIS A 443 -29.27 21.07 4.41
C HIS A 443 -28.09 20.16 3.99
N LYS A 444 -26.83 20.65 4.16
CA LYS A 444 -25.59 20.02 3.67
C LYS A 444 -24.69 19.63 4.84
N VAL A 445 -24.05 18.46 4.74
CA VAL A 445 -23.13 17.94 5.76
C VAL A 445 -21.70 18.01 5.23
N TRP A 446 -20.85 18.82 5.85
CA TRP A 446 -19.54 19.13 5.29
C TRP A 446 -18.42 18.29 5.91
N LYS A 447 -17.48 17.88 5.06
CA LYS A 447 -16.21 17.28 5.44
C LYS A 447 -15.06 18.13 4.91
N LEU A 448 -14.01 18.29 5.71
CA LEU A 448 -12.75 18.86 5.24
C LEU A 448 -12.01 17.81 4.39
N ARG A 449 -11.58 18.21 3.20
CA ARG A 449 -10.83 17.41 2.23
C ARG A 449 -9.46 18.05 2.03
N ASP A 450 -8.44 17.20 1.92
CA ASP A 450 -7.08 17.56 1.51
C ASP A 450 -6.39 18.58 2.41
N TRP A 451 -6.61 18.43 3.72
CA TRP A 451 -5.92 19.23 4.72
C TRP A 451 -5.37 18.31 5.84
N PRO A 452 -4.02 18.18 5.95
CA PRO A 452 -3.00 18.88 5.17
C PRO A 452 -3.03 18.56 3.65
N PRO A 453 -2.61 19.50 2.77
CA PRO A 453 -2.28 19.20 1.38
C PRO A 453 -1.14 18.17 1.26
N GLU A 454 -0.87 17.75 0.02
CA GLU A 454 -0.04 16.65 -0.49
C GLU A 454 1.43 16.50 0.03
N ALA A 455 1.78 17.01 1.21
CA ALA A 455 3.07 16.90 1.89
C ALA A 455 2.97 15.98 3.12
N ASP A 456 4.05 15.25 3.43
CA ASP A 456 4.13 14.33 4.58
C ASP A 456 3.64 15.06 5.83
N PHE A 457 2.73 14.44 6.59
CA PHE A 457 2.18 15.05 7.80
C PHE A 457 3.29 15.49 8.76
N GLN A 458 4.38 14.71 8.86
CA GLN A 458 5.57 15.05 9.62
C GLN A 458 6.26 16.32 9.11
N ASN A 459 6.29 16.53 7.79
CA ASN A 459 6.95 17.70 7.19
C ASN A 459 6.05 18.94 7.26
N GLN A 460 4.73 18.77 7.09
CA GLN A 460 3.79 19.88 7.07
C GLN A 460 3.35 20.31 8.47
N PHE A 461 3.10 19.35 9.36
CA PHE A 461 2.64 19.59 10.72
C PHE A 461 3.54 18.86 11.74
N PRO A 462 4.84 19.19 11.80
CA PRO A 462 5.82 18.48 12.63
C PRO A 462 5.46 18.44 14.12
N GLU A 463 4.90 19.52 14.67
CA GLU A 463 4.50 19.57 16.09
C GLU A 463 3.30 18.68 16.39
N LEU A 464 2.30 18.65 15.49
CA LEU A 464 1.14 17.76 15.60
C LEU A 464 1.53 16.30 15.39
N PHE A 465 2.45 16.04 14.47
CA PHE A 465 2.99 14.70 14.24
C PHE A 465 3.69 14.17 15.49
N ALA A 466 4.60 14.97 16.06
CA ALA A 466 5.33 14.60 17.27
C ALA A 466 4.40 14.41 18.48
N ASP A 467 3.40 15.29 18.66
CA ASP A 467 2.42 15.17 19.75
C ASP A 467 1.59 13.89 19.63
N PHE A 468 1.13 13.56 18.41
CA PHE A 468 0.40 12.33 18.18
C PHE A 468 1.28 11.09 18.39
N GLU A 469 2.44 10.99 17.74
CA GLU A 469 3.35 9.84 17.86
C GLU A 469 3.77 9.56 19.31
N GLN A 470 3.89 10.60 20.14
CA GLN A 470 4.15 10.46 21.59
C GLN A 470 2.91 9.98 22.38
N ALA A 471 1.72 10.28 21.89
CA ALA A 471 0.45 9.96 22.54
C ALA A 471 -0.11 8.58 22.19
N ILE A 472 0.25 7.98 21.05
CA ILE A 472 -0.27 6.64 20.66
C ILE A 472 0.19 5.57 21.68
N PRO A 473 -0.71 4.70 22.15
CA PRO A 473 -0.34 3.59 23.02
C PRO A 473 0.27 2.43 22.22
N ILE A 474 0.99 1.55 22.92
CA ILE A 474 1.74 0.41 22.32
C ILE A 474 2.71 0.89 21.22
N PRO A 475 3.61 1.85 21.52
CA PRO A 475 4.38 2.57 20.52
C PRO A 475 5.32 1.67 19.70
N ASP A 476 5.75 0.54 20.26
CA ASP A 476 6.58 -0.44 19.55
C ASP A 476 5.89 -0.99 18.30
N ILE A 477 4.55 -1.05 18.26
CA ILE A 477 3.78 -1.60 17.13
C ILE A 477 3.10 -0.50 16.32
N THR A 478 2.63 0.55 16.98
CA THR A 478 1.66 1.50 16.41
C THR A 478 2.28 2.75 15.81
N THR A 479 3.45 3.16 16.30
CA THR A 479 4.14 4.37 15.81
C THR A 479 4.84 4.10 14.48
N ARG A 480 5.08 5.16 13.69
CA ARG A 480 5.87 5.07 12.44
C ARG A 480 7.27 4.51 12.67
N PHE A 481 7.82 4.76 13.86
CA PHE A 481 9.16 4.35 14.28
C PHE A 481 9.16 3.10 15.16
N GLY A 482 8.02 2.42 15.30
CA GLY A 482 7.88 1.25 16.17
C GLY A 482 8.78 0.10 15.72
N ILE A 483 9.60 -0.43 16.62
CA ILE A 483 10.53 -1.53 16.34
C ILE A 483 9.84 -2.88 16.01
N ARG A 484 8.58 -3.03 16.41
CA ARG A 484 7.72 -4.18 16.09
C ARG A 484 6.71 -3.86 14.97
N ASN A 485 6.69 -2.63 14.45
CA ASN A 485 5.88 -2.24 13.30
C ASN A 485 6.57 -2.70 12.01
N VAL A 486 6.00 -3.68 11.32
CA VAL A 486 6.59 -4.26 10.09
C VAL A 486 6.78 -3.18 9.03
N ALA A 487 5.85 -2.21 8.92
CA ALA A 487 5.95 -1.11 7.98
C ALA A 487 7.11 -0.15 8.31
N GLY A 488 7.46 0.01 9.60
CA GLY A 488 8.57 0.86 10.07
C GLY A 488 9.96 0.41 9.56
N HIS A 489 10.07 -0.80 9.01
CA HIS A 489 11.31 -1.32 8.45
C HIS A 489 11.45 -1.13 6.93
N PHE A 490 10.49 -0.50 6.26
CA PHE A 490 10.53 -0.33 4.80
C PHE A 490 11.71 0.57 4.35
N PRO A 491 12.40 0.29 3.23
CA PRO A 491 13.58 1.06 2.82
C PRO A 491 13.25 2.51 2.45
N THR A 492 14.10 3.44 2.91
CA THR A 492 13.97 4.89 2.70
C THR A 492 14.24 5.35 1.26
N ASN A 493 14.97 4.54 0.47
CA ASN A 493 15.23 4.80 -0.94
C ASN A 493 14.26 4.06 -1.88
N ALA A 494 13.32 3.29 -1.33
CA ALA A 494 12.33 2.56 -2.09
C ALA A 494 11.10 3.41 -2.42
N ASN A 495 10.35 2.98 -3.43
CA ASN A 495 8.98 3.44 -3.65
C ASN A 495 8.10 2.86 -2.54
N VAL A 496 7.97 3.60 -1.44
CA VAL A 496 7.26 3.17 -0.23
C VAL A 496 5.79 2.81 -0.55
N PRO A 497 5.15 1.89 0.18
CA PRO A 497 3.72 1.59 0.07
C PRO A 497 2.86 2.85 0.13
N ASP A 498 1.70 2.84 -0.52
CA ASP A 498 0.79 3.99 -0.53
C ASP A 498 0.30 4.33 0.87
N MET A 499 0.28 3.35 1.79
CA MET A 499 0.21 3.68 3.19
C MET A 499 1.39 4.61 3.49
N LEU A 500 2.65 4.18 3.49
CA LEU A 500 3.83 5.00 3.83
C LEU A 500 4.09 6.24 2.93
N LYS A 501 3.32 6.45 1.85
CA LYS A 501 3.39 7.64 1.00
C LYS A 501 2.52 8.76 1.53
N VAL A 502 3.02 9.95 1.32
CA VAL A 502 2.26 11.18 1.22
C VAL A 502 1.32 11.12 0.02
N GLN A 503 0.00 11.18 0.19
CA GLN A 503 -0.92 10.98 -0.94
C GLN A 503 -1.77 12.17 -1.40
N LYS A 504 -1.95 12.19 -2.74
CA LYS A 504 -2.88 12.97 -3.56
C LYS A 504 -4.29 12.38 -3.48
N SER A 505 -5.29 13.16 -3.10
CA SER A 505 -6.65 12.65 -2.87
C SER A 505 -7.55 12.51 -4.12
N ALA A 506 -7.04 12.68 -5.33
CA ALA A 506 -7.93 12.75 -6.49
C ALA A 506 -8.44 11.38 -7.03
N LEU A 507 -7.97 10.23 -6.53
CA LEU A 507 -8.28 8.91 -7.13
C LEU A 507 -8.71 7.81 -6.15
N LEU A 508 -8.82 8.08 -4.85
CA LEU A 508 -9.09 7.07 -3.80
C LEU A 508 -10.43 7.23 -3.08
N ASP A 509 -11.46 7.71 -3.78
CA ASP A 509 -12.81 7.79 -3.21
C ASP A 509 -13.46 6.41 -2.95
N HIS A 510 -12.80 5.31 -3.33
CA HIS A 510 -13.37 3.95 -3.32
C HIS A 510 -12.48 2.87 -2.68
N LEU A 511 -11.34 3.23 -2.09
CA LEU A 511 -10.45 2.33 -1.36
C LEU A 511 -9.80 3.14 -0.23
N HIS A 512 -10.25 2.91 1.00
CA HIS A 512 -9.57 3.44 2.18
C HIS A 512 -8.31 2.59 2.39
N ILE A 513 -7.22 2.98 1.75
CA ILE A 513 -5.89 2.54 2.15
C ILE A 513 -5.28 3.78 2.73
N SER A 514 -5.36 3.88 4.05
CA SER A 514 -4.93 5.07 4.76
C SER A 514 -3.40 5.04 4.86
N SER A 515 -2.80 6.22 4.85
CA SER A 515 -1.39 6.40 5.12
C SER A 515 -1.08 6.14 6.62
N PRO A 516 0.11 5.67 7.06
CA PRO A 516 0.54 5.87 8.44
C PRO A 516 0.86 7.35 8.69
N ASP A 517 0.75 8.23 7.69
CA ASP A 517 0.62 9.66 7.92
C ASP A 517 -0.72 9.94 8.61
N LEU A 518 -0.70 10.94 9.49
CA LEU A 518 -1.80 11.26 10.36
C LEU A 518 -3.02 11.78 9.61
N HIS A 519 -4.17 11.13 9.74
CA HIS A 519 -5.40 11.57 9.05
C HIS A 519 -6.28 12.39 9.96
N PHE A 520 -6.58 13.60 9.54
CA PHE A 520 -7.66 14.35 10.15
C PHE A 520 -9.01 14.00 9.56
N PHE A 521 -9.96 13.67 10.42
CA PHE A 521 -11.37 13.62 10.04
C PHE A 521 -12.13 14.73 10.73
N PHE A 522 -12.44 15.77 9.96
CA PHE A 522 -13.27 16.90 10.40
C PHE A 522 -14.64 16.82 9.77
N CYS A 523 -15.68 16.91 10.60
CA CYS A 523 -17.06 16.85 10.14
C CYS A 523 -17.91 17.96 10.77
N LEU A 524 -18.60 18.69 9.91
CA LEU A 524 -19.56 19.72 10.24
C LEU A 524 -20.99 19.25 9.92
N ASP A 525 -21.84 19.40 10.93
CA ASP A 525 -23.29 19.21 11.03
C ASP A 525 -23.76 17.75 11.13
N VAL A 526 -24.50 17.45 12.20
CA VAL A 526 -24.96 16.10 12.52
C VAL A 526 -26.39 16.12 13.04
N HIS A 527 -27.27 15.35 12.39
CA HIS A 527 -28.62 15.17 12.88
C HIS A 527 -28.68 14.26 14.11
N ARG A 528 -29.28 14.78 15.19
CA ARG A 528 -29.93 14.01 16.26
C ARG A 528 -31.14 13.29 15.67
N TYR A 529 -31.11 11.96 15.61
CA TYR A 529 -32.32 11.15 15.38
C TYR A 529 -32.38 10.01 16.39
N GLU A 530 -33.24 10.17 17.41
CA GLU A 530 -33.66 9.13 18.36
C GLU A 530 -34.50 8.01 17.70
N GLU A 531 -34.85 8.16 16.43
CA GLU A 531 -35.75 7.27 15.68
C GLU A 531 -35.08 6.04 15.04
N LEU A 532 -33.76 5.83 15.20
CA LEU A 532 -33.10 4.56 14.84
C LEU A 532 -33.54 3.37 15.74
N ARG A 533 -34.36 3.62 16.77
CA ARG A 533 -35.00 2.60 17.61
C ARG A 533 -36.48 2.34 17.29
N SER A 534 -37.17 3.18 16.50
CA SER A 534 -38.63 3.09 16.34
C SER A 534 -39.05 2.83 14.89
N SER A 535 -39.79 1.75 14.72
CA SER A 535 -40.26 1.22 13.46
C SER A 535 -41.13 2.21 12.67
N ARG A 536 -41.01 2.12 11.33
CA ARG A 536 -41.88 2.63 10.25
C ARG A 536 -41.36 3.88 9.53
N ILE A 537 -40.43 3.70 8.59
CA ILE A 537 -40.43 4.53 7.37
C ILE A 537 -40.02 3.68 6.16
N THR A 538 -40.89 3.60 5.16
CA THR A 538 -40.66 2.99 3.84
C THR A 538 -39.65 3.82 3.03
N TRP A 539 -38.59 3.18 2.51
CA TRP A 539 -37.63 3.80 1.60
C TRP A 539 -37.35 2.94 0.37
N LEU A 540 -37.39 3.59 -0.80
CA LEU A 540 -36.87 3.13 -2.09
C LEU A 540 -35.62 3.97 -2.39
N ASN A 541 -34.45 3.34 -2.54
CA ASN A 541 -33.22 4.04 -2.95
C ASN A 541 -32.76 3.54 -4.32
N SER A 542 -33.08 4.31 -5.36
CA SER A 542 -32.40 4.27 -6.67
C SER A 542 -31.60 5.58 -6.81
N VAL A 543 -30.41 5.65 -7.40
CA VAL A 543 -30.09 5.26 -8.78
C VAL A 543 -28.57 4.99 -8.92
N SER A 544 -28.28 3.84 -9.53
CA SER A 544 -27.01 3.44 -10.13
C SER A 544 -26.56 4.38 -11.25
N PHE A 545 -25.26 4.70 -11.32
CA PHE A 545 -24.69 5.22 -12.57
C PHE A 545 -24.42 4.07 -13.56
N PHE A 546 -25.42 3.76 -14.38
CA PHE A 546 -25.19 3.43 -15.78
C PHE A 546 -25.35 4.72 -16.60
N THR A 547 -24.54 4.88 -17.64
CA THR A 547 -24.66 5.95 -18.64
C THR A 547 -26.10 6.09 -19.14
N VAL A 548 -26.81 7.13 -18.73
CA VAL A 548 -28.06 7.58 -19.36
C VAL A 548 -27.99 9.09 -19.54
N SER A 549 -27.79 9.53 -20.78
CA SER A 549 -28.09 10.89 -21.17
C SER A 549 -29.59 11.13 -21.07
N LYS A 550 -29.99 12.25 -20.44
CA LYS A 550 -31.34 12.83 -20.41
C LYS A 550 -32.40 12.03 -19.64
N ILE A 551 -32.61 12.37 -18.37
CA ILE A 551 -33.95 12.43 -17.76
C ILE A 551 -34.04 13.74 -16.94
N ASN A 552 -35.16 14.43 -17.15
CA ASN A 552 -35.54 15.74 -16.63
C ASN A 552 -35.68 15.77 -15.09
N ASP A 553 -35.48 16.97 -14.55
CA ASP A 553 -35.80 17.40 -13.19
C ASP A 553 -37.23 17.02 -12.78
N SER A 554 -37.37 16.29 -11.67
CA SER A 554 -38.39 16.41 -10.61
C SER A 554 -38.51 15.11 -9.81
N CYS A 555 -37.65 14.92 -8.81
CA CYS A 555 -37.95 14.00 -7.71
C CYS A 555 -37.29 14.52 -6.43
N SER A 556 -38.10 15.11 -5.54
CA SER A 556 -37.69 15.51 -4.20
C SER A 556 -37.56 14.24 -3.34
N LEU A 557 -36.33 13.76 -3.21
CA LEU A 557 -35.97 12.54 -2.48
C LEU A 557 -35.64 12.86 -1.02
N ARG A 558 -36.19 12.05 -0.10
CA ARG A 558 -35.96 12.15 1.34
C ARG A 558 -34.89 11.11 1.72
N THR A 559 -33.64 11.57 1.77
CA THR A 559 -32.45 10.82 2.17
C THR A 559 -32.11 11.08 3.64
N GLU A 560 -31.63 10.07 4.37
CA GLU A 560 -31.01 10.22 5.69
C GLU A 560 -29.74 11.09 5.57
N ARG A 561 -29.63 12.17 6.34
CA ARG A 561 -28.58 13.22 6.19
C ARG A 561 -27.65 13.32 7.40
N ALA A 562 -27.01 12.22 7.77
CA ALA A 562 -25.90 12.22 8.73
C ALA A 562 -24.56 12.07 8.00
N PHE A 563 -23.47 12.56 8.60
CA PHE A 563 -22.14 12.28 8.06
C PHE A 563 -21.77 10.82 8.32
N VAL A 564 -21.47 10.11 7.23
CA VAL A 564 -21.28 8.67 7.26
C VAL A 564 -20.02 8.28 6.48
N PHE A 565 -19.08 7.64 7.17
CA PHE A 565 -18.12 6.74 6.55
C PHE A 565 -18.83 5.43 6.21
N ARG A 566 -18.88 5.13 4.91
CA ARG A 566 -19.49 3.92 4.38
C ARG A 566 -18.67 2.69 4.78
N LEU A 567 -19.30 1.53 4.72
CA LEU A 567 -18.69 0.26 5.07
C LEU A 567 -17.45 -0.01 4.21
N HIS A 568 -16.34 -0.32 4.85
CA HIS A 568 -15.09 -0.69 4.20
C HIS A 568 -14.25 -1.62 5.08
N MET A 569 -13.16 -2.15 4.53
CA MET A 569 -12.15 -2.94 5.23
C MET A 569 -10.77 -2.36 4.92
N ASP A 570 -9.99 -2.10 5.97
CA ASP A 570 -8.61 -1.64 5.82
C ASP A 570 -7.67 -2.83 5.57
N VAL A 571 -6.66 -2.59 4.72
CA VAL A 571 -5.63 -3.58 4.38
C VAL A 571 -4.58 -3.73 5.47
N ALA A 572 -4.46 -2.72 6.33
CA ALA A 572 -3.53 -2.67 7.46
C ALA A 572 -4.33 -2.56 8.78
N ASP A 573 -3.63 -2.69 9.90
CA ASP A 573 -4.20 -2.35 11.20
C ASP A 573 -4.36 -0.84 11.31
N ALA A 574 -5.32 -0.38 12.12
CA ALA A 574 -5.53 1.05 12.34
C ALA A 574 -5.78 1.38 13.81
N ILE A 575 -5.39 2.58 14.21
CA ILE A 575 -5.83 3.24 15.45
C ILE A 575 -6.50 4.57 15.10
N ASN A 576 -7.67 4.83 15.68
CA ASN A 576 -8.38 6.09 15.54
C ASN A 576 -8.62 6.73 16.91
N ILE A 577 -8.08 7.93 17.15
CA ILE A 577 -8.28 8.71 18.37
C ILE A 577 -9.27 9.84 18.09
N GLN A 578 -10.36 9.92 18.85
CA GLN A 578 -11.26 11.08 18.78
C GLN A 578 -10.77 12.16 19.72
N THR A 579 -10.37 13.31 19.18
CA THR A 579 -9.77 14.41 19.94
C THR A 579 -10.79 15.47 20.34
N TYR A 580 -11.89 15.58 19.60
CA TYR A 580 -12.95 16.54 19.87
C TYR A 580 -14.29 16.01 19.38
N ALA A 581 -15.34 16.34 20.12
CA ALA A 581 -16.72 16.27 19.68
C ALA A 581 -17.48 17.46 20.28
N SER A 582 -18.36 18.11 19.52
CA SER A 582 -19.19 19.17 20.06
C SER A 582 -20.14 18.62 21.12
N ILE A 583 -20.19 19.26 22.28
CA ILE A 583 -21.03 18.86 23.41
C ILE A 583 -22.32 19.67 23.32
N GLU A 584 -23.44 19.03 22.97
CA GLU A 584 -24.79 19.56 23.26
C GLU A 584 -25.23 19.08 24.66
N ASP A 585 -26.51 19.23 25.03
CA ASP A 585 -27.07 18.72 26.30
C ASP A 585 -26.82 17.21 26.57
N ASN A 586 -26.33 16.46 25.58
CA ASN A 586 -25.76 15.11 25.70
C ASN A 586 -24.31 15.09 25.21
N GLU A 587 -23.44 14.29 25.85
CA GLU A 587 -22.03 14.10 25.45
C GLU A 587 -21.90 13.71 23.96
N GLY A 588 -21.23 14.57 23.17
CA GLY A 588 -21.01 14.34 21.74
C GLY A 588 -20.10 13.13 21.46
N CYS A 589 -20.41 12.35 20.43
CA CYS A 589 -19.65 11.16 20.07
C CYS A 589 -19.72 10.82 18.56
N ALA A 590 -18.99 9.78 18.16
CA ALA A 590 -19.16 9.12 16.88
C ALA A 590 -19.57 7.66 17.08
N LEU A 591 -20.53 7.21 16.28
CA LEU A 591 -21.08 5.86 16.29
C LEU A 591 -20.35 4.99 15.27
N TRP A 592 -19.65 3.99 15.75
CA TRP A 592 -18.97 2.99 14.94
C TRP A 592 -19.78 1.71 14.91
N HIS A 593 -19.85 1.08 13.74
CA HIS A 593 -20.27 -0.32 13.63
C HIS A 593 -19.12 -1.09 13.01
N LEU A 594 -18.62 -2.08 13.72
CA LEU A 594 -17.54 -2.96 13.29
C LEU A 594 -18.07 -4.40 13.25
N TYR A 595 -17.61 -5.19 12.30
CA TYR A 595 -18.02 -6.59 12.10
C TYR A 595 -16.81 -7.49 12.13
N HIS A 596 -16.95 -8.66 12.74
CA HIS A 596 -15.88 -9.65 12.78
C HIS A 596 -15.44 -10.04 11.37
N ALA A 597 -14.13 -10.19 11.19
CA ALA A 597 -13.56 -10.62 9.92
C ALA A 597 -14.04 -12.02 9.48
N LYS A 598 -14.46 -12.90 10.42
CA LYS A 598 -15.10 -14.19 10.09
C LYS A 598 -16.44 -14.04 9.36
N ASP A 599 -17.13 -12.91 9.55
CA ASP A 599 -18.45 -12.64 8.99
C ASP A 599 -18.40 -11.93 7.64
N SER A 600 -17.20 -11.64 7.11
CA SER A 600 -17.00 -10.84 5.89
C SER A 600 -17.74 -11.40 4.67
N GLU A 601 -17.75 -12.72 4.48
CA GLU A 601 -18.45 -13.35 3.37
C GLU A 601 -19.98 -13.32 3.54
N THR A 602 -20.46 -13.52 4.76
CA THR A 602 -21.90 -13.42 5.06
C THR A 602 -22.39 -11.98 4.88
N LEU A 603 -21.58 -11.00 5.29
CA LEU A 603 -21.83 -9.58 5.09
C LEU A 603 -21.87 -9.23 3.60
N ARG A 604 -20.92 -9.73 2.81
CA ARG A 604 -20.87 -9.56 1.35
C ARG A 604 -22.11 -10.16 0.68
N ARG A 605 -22.53 -11.36 1.08
CA ARG A 605 -23.77 -12.00 0.59
C ARG A 605 -24.99 -11.13 0.88
N PHE A 606 -25.14 -10.66 2.12
CA PHE A 606 -26.24 -9.75 2.49
C PHE A 606 -26.27 -8.49 1.61
N LEU A 607 -25.13 -7.87 1.35
CA LEU A 607 -25.06 -6.64 0.54
C LEU A 607 -25.42 -6.91 -0.93
N TYR A 608 -24.99 -8.04 -1.50
CA TYR A 608 -25.41 -8.44 -2.84
C TYR A 608 -26.90 -8.73 -2.93
N ASP A 609 -27.46 -9.44 -1.95
CA ASP A 609 -28.89 -9.75 -1.87
C ASP A 609 -29.71 -8.47 -1.73
N TYR A 610 -29.23 -7.51 -0.92
CA TYR A 610 -29.85 -6.20 -0.77
C TYR A 610 -29.83 -5.41 -2.10
N GLN A 611 -28.68 -5.32 -2.78
CA GLN A 611 -28.57 -4.62 -4.07
C GLN A 611 -29.43 -5.27 -5.15
N ALA A 612 -29.53 -6.59 -5.17
CA ALA A 612 -30.37 -7.33 -6.11
C ALA A 612 -31.85 -6.98 -5.95
N ARG A 613 -32.34 -6.91 -4.69
CA ARG A 613 -33.71 -6.48 -4.38
C ARG A 613 -33.95 -5.02 -4.77
N GLU A 614 -33.04 -4.11 -4.45
CA GLU A 614 -33.18 -2.68 -4.77
C GLU A 614 -33.20 -2.39 -6.28
N LEU A 615 -32.45 -3.17 -7.06
CA LEU A 615 -32.35 -2.99 -8.51
C LEU A 615 -33.34 -3.85 -9.30
N ASP A 616 -34.12 -4.71 -8.63
CA ASP A 616 -35.02 -5.71 -9.24
C ASP A 616 -34.30 -6.58 -10.30
N VAL A 617 -33.12 -7.09 -9.93
CA VAL A 617 -32.30 -7.98 -10.78
C VAL A 617 -31.80 -9.18 -9.97
N SER A 618 -31.26 -10.18 -10.66
CA SER A 618 -30.63 -11.33 -9.98
C SER A 618 -29.32 -10.94 -9.31
N VAL A 619 -28.93 -11.66 -8.24
CA VAL A 619 -27.63 -11.50 -7.56
C VAL A 619 -26.46 -11.70 -8.53
N ASP A 620 -26.56 -12.67 -9.44
CA ASP A 620 -25.54 -12.91 -10.45
C ASP A 620 -25.39 -11.71 -11.40
N GLU A 621 -26.50 -11.05 -11.74
CA GLU A 621 -26.47 -9.83 -12.54
C GLU A 621 -25.83 -8.66 -11.78
N VAL A 622 -26.07 -8.55 -10.47
CA VAL A 622 -25.37 -7.57 -9.62
C VAL A 622 -23.86 -7.84 -9.62
N LYS A 623 -23.43 -9.08 -9.31
CA LYS A 623 -22.01 -9.47 -9.31
C LYS A 623 -21.33 -9.24 -10.66
N ASN A 624 -22.06 -9.45 -11.76
CA ASN A 624 -21.53 -9.22 -13.10
C ASN A 624 -21.45 -7.72 -13.48
N LYS A 625 -22.29 -6.86 -12.89
CA LYS A 625 -22.39 -5.44 -13.23
C LYS A 625 -21.65 -4.52 -12.26
N LEU A 626 -21.61 -4.87 -10.98
CA LEU A 626 -21.06 -4.08 -9.89
C LEU A 626 -19.85 -4.80 -9.28
N ASP A 627 -18.85 -4.03 -8.86
CA ASP A 627 -17.72 -4.58 -8.11
C ASP A 627 -18.16 -4.92 -6.66
N ASP A 628 -17.26 -5.56 -5.91
CA ASP A 628 -17.48 -5.94 -4.52
C ASP A 628 -18.04 -4.79 -3.64
N PRO A 629 -19.16 -5.01 -2.93
CA PRO A 629 -19.87 -3.96 -2.21
C PRO A 629 -19.14 -3.46 -0.96
N ILE A 630 -18.30 -4.28 -0.34
CA ILE A 630 -17.47 -3.88 0.81
C ILE A 630 -16.26 -3.11 0.30
N HIS A 631 -15.57 -3.65 -0.70
CA HIS A 631 -14.35 -3.04 -1.19
C HIS A 631 -14.62 -1.71 -1.91
N THR A 632 -15.77 -1.51 -2.55
CA THR A 632 -16.10 -0.24 -3.25
C THR A 632 -16.51 0.90 -2.34
N THR A 633 -16.68 0.64 -1.04
CA THR A 633 -17.03 1.64 -0.03
C THR A 633 -18.30 2.45 -0.34
N ARG A 634 -19.31 1.80 -0.95
CA ARG A 634 -20.54 2.49 -1.45
C ARG A 634 -21.73 2.44 -0.52
N ILE A 635 -21.80 1.44 0.37
CA ILE A 635 -22.99 1.18 1.17
C ILE A 635 -22.72 1.53 2.63
N TYR A 636 -23.69 2.16 3.27
CA TYR A 636 -23.76 2.25 4.72
C TYR A 636 -24.90 1.35 5.22
N ILE A 637 -24.62 0.49 6.18
CA ILE A 637 -25.59 -0.42 6.77
C ILE A 637 -26.37 0.35 7.85
N ASN A 638 -27.54 0.88 7.49
CA ASN A 638 -28.43 1.58 8.42
C ASN A 638 -29.09 0.64 9.45
N ALA A 639 -29.92 1.17 10.36
CA ALA A 639 -30.50 0.35 11.44
C ALA A 639 -31.37 -0.80 10.93
N ASP A 640 -32.20 -0.57 9.91
CA ASP A 640 -33.05 -1.63 9.34
C ASP A 640 -32.20 -2.73 8.70
N MET A 641 -31.16 -2.35 7.95
CA MET A 641 -30.22 -3.29 7.38
C MET A 641 -29.48 -4.09 8.47
N ARG A 642 -29.04 -3.45 9.56
CA ARG A 642 -28.40 -4.15 10.70
C ARG A 642 -29.36 -5.11 11.39
N LYS A 643 -30.63 -4.73 11.53
CA LYS A 643 -31.68 -5.60 12.08
C LYS A 643 -31.85 -6.84 11.21
N THR A 644 -32.01 -6.67 9.91
CA THR A 644 -32.11 -7.78 8.94
C THR A 644 -30.86 -8.64 8.94
N LEU A 645 -29.67 -8.03 8.95
CA LEU A 645 -28.40 -8.74 9.01
C LEU A 645 -28.30 -9.64 10.25
N ARG A 646 -28.76 -9.16 11.41
CA ARG A 646 -28.82 -9.95 12.64
C ARG A 646 -29.86 -11.06 12.59
N GLU A 647 -31.09 -10.75 12.18
CA GLU A 647 -32.23 -11.67 12.24
C GLU A 647 -32.19 -12.75 11.14
N GLU A 648 -31.77 -12.41 9.92
CA GLU A 648 -31.77 -13.32 8.77
C GLU A 648 -30.41 -13.97 8.49
N TYR A 649 -29.30 -13.28 8.79
CA TYR A 649 -27.95 -13.76 8.46
C TYR A 649 -27.12 -14.15 9.69
N GLY A 650 -27.63 -13.89 10.90
CA GLY A 650 -26.96 -14.23 12.15
C GLY A 650 -25.69 -13.43 12.42
N VAL A 651 -25.46 -12.34 11.68
CA VAL A 651 -24.27 -11.50 11.84
C VAL A 651 -24.59 -10.37 12.82
N LYS A 652 -23.86 -10.34 13.92
CA LYS A 652 -23.90 -9.27 14.91
C LYS A 652 -22.52 -8.62 14.97
N GLY A 653 -22.49 -7.30 15.17
CA GLY A 653 -21.26 -6.53 15.22
C GLY A 653 -21.07 -5.82 16.54
N TRP A 654 -19.99 -5.07 16.63
CA TRP A 654 -19.71 -4.13 17.71
C TRP A 654 -20.25 -2.75 17.34
N GLU A 655 -21.19 -2.25 18.14
CA GLU A 655 -21.64 -0.86 18.12
C GLU A 655 -20.91 -0.07 19.22
N VAL A 656 -20.09 0.90 18.83
CA VAL A 656 -19.23 1.68 19.74
C VAL A 656 -19.55 3.17 19.61
N LYS A 657 -19.89 3.82 20.73
CA LYS A 657 -20.01 5.28 20.81
C LYS A 657 -18.68 5.88 21.28
N GLN A 658 -17.83 6.23 20.32
CA GLN A 658 -16.52 6.82 20.58
C GLN A 658 -16.66 8.26 21.09
N LYS A 659 -16.21 8.51 22.31
CA LYS A 659 -16.17 9.85 22.94
C LYS A 659 -14.80 10.51 22.77
N PRO A 660 -14.68 11.84 22.93
CA PRO A 660 -13.38 12.50 23.00
C PRO A 660 -12.49 11.88 24.08
N GLY A 661 -11.24 11.58 23.74
CA GLY A 661 -10.30 10.88 24.63
C GLY A 661 -10.36 9.36 24.58
N GLU A 662 -11.11 8.80 23.64
CA GLU A 662 -11.11 7.37 23.34
C GLU A 662 -10.39 7.09 22.01
N ALA A 663 -9.59 6.03 22.01
CA ALA A 663 -9.01 5.44 20.81
C ALA A 663 -9.70 4.12 20.48
N ILE A 664 -9.90 3.84 19.19
CA ILE A 664 -10.38 2.54 18.69
C ILE A 664 -9.26 1.91 17.88
N PHE A 665 -8.82 0.74 18.33
CA PHE A 665 -7.94 -0.14 17.58
C PHE A 665 -8.77 -1.09 16.71
N ILE A 666 -8.46 -1.10 15.41
CA ILE A 666 -9.17 -1.85 14.38
C ILE A 666 -8.18 -2.84 13.73
N PRO A 667 -8.36 -4.15 13.91
CA PRO A 667 -7.52 -5.14 13.24
C PRO A 667 -7.72 -5.09 11.73
N ALA A 668 -6.65 -5.32 10.96
CA ALA A 668 -6.74 -5.48 9.52
C ALA A 668 -7.85 -6.47 9.13
N TYR A 669 -8.52 -6.23 8.00
CA TYR A 669 -9.61 -7.08 7.50
C TYR A 669 -10.91 -7.06 8.35
N THR A 670 -11.04 -6.12 9.29
CA THR A 670 -12.28 -5.84 10.03
C THR A 670 -13.16 -4.87 9.24
N ALA A 671 -14.38 -5.28 8.87
CA ALA A 671 -15.31 -4.42 8.17
C ALA A 671 -15.93 -3.40 9.13
N HIS A 672 -15.91 -2.12 8.79
CA HIS A 672 -16.42 -1.08 9.67
C HIS A 672 -16.98 0.14 8.94
N GLN A 673 -17.81 0.90 9.66
CA GLN A 673 -18.45 2.13 9.21
C GLN A 673 -18.62 3.09 10.40
N VAL A 674 -18.69 4.39 10.13
CA VAL A 674 -18.73 5.42 11.18
C VAL A 674 -19.77 6.47 10.84
N CYS A 675 -20.60 6.83 11.81
CA CYS A 675 -21.53 7.94 11.73
C CYS A 675 -21.20 8.93 12.84
N ASN A 676 -20.84 10.17 12.51
CA ASN A 676 -20.65 11.17 13.55
C ASN A 676 -22.02 11.52 14.13
N LEU A 677 -22.15 11.54 15.46
CA LEU A 677 -23.35 11.96 16.22
C LEU A 677 -23.23 13.41 16.76
N ALA A 678 -22.06 14.04 16.53
CA ALA A 678 -21.74 15.43 16.81
C ALA A 678 -20.63 15.91 15.85
N ASN A 679 -20.34 17.21 15.81
CA ASN A 679 -19.19 17.70 15.04
C ASN A 679 -17.91 17.15 15.67
N CYS A 680 -17.21 16.28 14.93
CA CYS A 680 -16.08 15.52 15.47
C CYS A 680 -14.76 15.90 14.80
N ILE A 681 -13.68 15.77 15.58
CA ILE A 681 -12.30 15.73 15.10
C ILE A 681 -11.72 14.39 15.51
N LYS A 682 -11.17 13.66 14.54
CA LYS A 682 -10.44 12.42 14.78
C LYS A 682 -9.09 12.48 14.12
N VAL A 683 -8.18 11.71 14.69
CA VAL A 683 -6.82 11.55 14.23
C VAL A 683 -6.48 10.06 14.18
N ALA A 684 -5.94 9.56 13.08
CA ALA A 684 -5.73 8.13 12.89
C ALA A 684 -4.37 7.79 12.26
N ALA A 685 -3.88 6.59 12.53
CA ALA A 685 -2.69 6.03 11.92
C ALA A 685 -2.86 4.54 11.62
N ASP A 686 -2.29 4.13 10.48
CA ASP A 686 -2.21 2.74 10.07
C ASP A 686 -0.87 2.13 10.47
N PHE A 687 -0.86 0.84 10.79
CA PHE A 687 0.34 0.09 11.11
C PHE A 687 0.22 -1.37 10.65
N VAL A 688 1.34 -2.10 10.62
CA VAL A 688 1.33 -3.53 10.30
C VAL A 688 1.94 -4.28 11.47
N SER A 689 1.08 -4.85 12.32
CA SER A 689 1.53 -5.70 13.41
C SER A 689 1.91 -7.10 12.91
N PRO A 690 2.83 -7.81 13.58
CA PRO A 690 3.17 -9.19 13.24
C PRO A 690 1.95 -10.13 13.30
N HIS A 691 0.99 -9.83 14.19
CA HIS A 691 -0.23 -10.63 14.39
C HIS A 691 -1.24 -10.49 13.25
N SER A 692 -1.18 -9.43 12.46
CA SER A 692 -2.15 -9.15 11.39
C SER A 692 -1.65 -9.51 10.00
N ILE A 693 -0.41 -9.98 9.84
CA ILE A 693 0.19 -10.24 8.52
C ILE A 693 -0.68 -11.17 7.67
N GLU A 694 -1.18 -12.27 8.24
CA GLU A 694 -2.05 -13.20 7.51
C GLU A 694 -3.37 -12.54 7.07
N ARG A 695 -3.94 -11.67 7.91
CA ARG A 695 -5.14 -10.89 7.59
C ARG A 695 -4.88 -9.91 6.43
N CYS A 696 -3.74 -9.21 6.46
CA CYS A 696 -3.29 -8.33 5.39
C CYS A 696 -3.13 -9.10 4.07
N ILE A 697 -2.43 -10.25 4.09
CA ILE A 697 -2.23 -11.11 2.91
C ILE A 697 -3.58 -11.55 2.33
N LYS A 698 -4.51 -11.96 3.18
CA LYS A 698 -5.84 -12.41 2.74
C LYS A 698 -6.58 -11.31 1.96
N LEU A 699 -6.60 -10.08 2.47
CA LEU A 699 -7.28 -8.96 1.80
C LEU A 699 -6.58 -8.56 0.49
N THR A 700 -5.24 -8.55 0.47
CA THR A 700 -4.47 -8.35 -0.78
C THR A 700 -4.79 -9.41 -1.83
N GLU A 701 -4.96 -10.67 -1.41
CA GLU A 701 -5.33 -11.76 -2.31
C GLU A 701 -6.78 -11.66 -2.81
N GLU A 702 -7.72 -11.17 -2.00
CA GLU A 702 -9.09 -10.87 -2.46
C GLU A 702 -9.10 -9.78 -3.55
N PHE A 703 -8.31 -8.70 -3.40
CA PHE A 703 -8.18 -7.68 -4.45
C PHE A 703 -7.59 -8.26 -5.73
N ARG A 704 -6.61 -9.16 -5.60
CA ARG A 704 -5.99 -9.84 -6.74
C ARG A 704 -6.98 -10.71 -7.50
N VAL A 705 -7.82 -11.47 -6.79
CA VAL A 705 -8.90 -12.27 -7.39
C VAL A 705 -9.90 -11.35 -8.13
N GLN A 706 -10.30 -10.23 -7.51
CA GLN A 706 -11.22 -9.28 -8.15
C GLN A 706 -10.64 -8.67 -9.43
N ASN A 707 -9.34 -8.37 -9.45
CA ASN A 707 -8.63 -7.89 -10.65
C ASN A 707 -8.65 -8.93 -11.80
N HIS A 708 -8.76 -10.22 -11.49
CA HIS A 708 -8.93 -11.29 -12.49
C HIS A 708 -10.38 -11.48 -12.94
N GLU A 709 -11.39 -11.09 -12.16
CA GLU A 709 -12.79 -11.40 -12.47
C GLU A 709 -13.54 -10.22 -13.12
N HIS A 710 -13.20 -8.98 -12.78
CA HIS A 710 -14.02 -7.81 -13.13
C HIS A 710 -13.53 -7.01 -14.35
N ARG A 711 -14.46 -6.26 -14.96
CA ARG A 711 -14.24 -5.50 -16.21
C ARG A 711 -13.24 -4.33 -16.06
N LYS A 712 -13.03 -3.81 -14.85
CA LYS A 712 -12.09 -2.71 -14.59
C LYS A 712 -10.96 -3.15 -13.65
N PRO A 713 -9.71 -3.23 -14.14
CA PRO A 713 -8.56 -3.61 -13.33
C PRO A 713 -8.02 -2.43 -12.55
N TRP A 714 -8.66 -2.00 -11.48
CA TRP A 714 -8.07 -0.88 -10.74
C TRP A 714 -8.26 -1.01 -9.24
N ARG A 715 -7.59 -2.02 -8.68
CA ARG A 715 -7.09 -1.99 -7.31
C ARG A 715 -5.62 -2.36 -7.34
N GLU A 716 -4.75 -1.37 -7.17
CA GLU A 716 -3.32 -1.62 -7.03
C GLU A 716 -3.03 -2.26 -5.66
N ASP A 717 -1.99 -3.09 -5.55
CA ASP A 717 -1.50 -3.58 -4.26
C ASP A 717 -0.80 -2.43 -3.53
N LEU A 718 -1.61 -1.62 -2.83
CA LEU A 718 -1.15 -0.41 -2.16
C LEU A 718 -0.31 -0.70 -0.93
N LEU A 719 -0.47 -1.87 -0.32
CA LEU A 719 0.28 -2.29 0.86
C LEU A 719 1.67 -2.82 0.49
N GLN A 720 1.83 -3.44 -0.67
CA GLN A 720 3.07 -4.12 -1.09
C GLN A 720 3.54 -5.16 -0.06
N ILE A 721 2.60 -5.93 0.51
CA ILE A 721 2.83 -6.77 1.69
C ILE A 721 4.02 -7.72 1.50
N ASN A 722 4.16 -8.37 0.35
CA ASN A 722 5.28 -9.29 0.08
C ASN A 722 6.65 -8.62 0.18
N GLN A 723 6.79 -7.41 -0.39
CA GLN A 723 8.04 -6.65 -0.31
C GLN A 723 8.25 -6.10 1.10
N MET A 724 7.19 -5.66 1.76
CA MET A 724 7.26 -5.17 3.15
C MET A 724 7.80 -6.25 4.09
N LEU A 725 7.28 -7.48 3.99
CA LEU A 725 7.75 -8.61 4.79
C LEU A 725 9.22 -8.94 4.50
N LEU A 726 9.60 -9.03 3.22
CA LEU A 726 10.99 -9.28 2.83
C LEU A 726 11.93 -8.21 3.37
N TYR A 727 11.57 -6.94 3.24
CA TYR A 727 12.36 -5.81 3.72
C TYR A 727 12.42 -5.75 5.24
N ALA A 728 11.33 -6.05 5.95
CA ALA A 728 11.35 -6.15 7.41
C ALA A 728 12.29 -7.27 7.88
N PHE A 729 12.28 -8.42 7.21
CA PHE A 729 13.21 -9.52 7.50
C PHE A 729 14.66 -9.09 7.26
N LEU A 730 14.96 -8.42 6.14
CA LEU A 730 16.31 -7.92 5.85
C LEU A 730 16.75 -6.83 6.84
N SER A 731 15.87 -5.88 7.18
CA SER A 731 16.16 -4.77 8.09
C SER A 731 16.51 -5.23 9.49
N THR A 732 15.76 -6.21 10.01
CA THR A 732 15.93 -6.79 11.36
C THR A 732 17.14 -7.72 11.47
N GLY A 733 17.70 -8.19 10.35
CA GLY A 733 18.90 -9.02 10.30
C GLY A 733 20.22 -8.25 10.25
N ARG A 734 20.19 -6.92 10.41
CA ARG A 734 21.37 -6.06 10.43
C ARG A 734 22.02 -6.04 11.81
N ASN A 735 23.22 -5.47 11.88
CA ASN A 735 23.92 -5.30 13.16
C ASN A 735 23.08 -4.40 14.10
N PRO A 736 22.74 -4.87 15.32
CA PRO A 736 22.03 -4.07 16.32
C PRO A 736 22.68 -2.71 16.64
N GLU A 737 24.01 -2.58 16.47
CA GLU A 737 24.75 -1.32 16.66
C GLU A 737 24.39 -0.22 15.64
N GLU A 738 23.78 -0.58 14.50
CA GLU A 738 23.30 0.40 13.52
C GLU A 738 22.05 1.16 13.99
N PHE A 739 21.32 0.59 14.94
CA PHE A 739 20.04 1.12 15.41
C PHE A 739 20.25 2.29 16.38
N LYS A 740 19.39 3.29 16.27
CA LYS A 740 19.42 4.53 17.05
C LYS A 740 18.01 4.84 17.55
N VAL A 741 17.94 5.51 18.69
CA VAL A 741 16.67 6.03 19.21
C VAL A 741 16.28 7.29 18.46
N LYS A 742 15.06 7.31 17.91
CA LYS A 742 14.42 8.49 17.35
C LYS A 742 14.04 9.43 18.48
N LYS A 743 14.55 10.66 18.43
CA LYS A 743 14.10 11.75 19.30
C LYS A 743 12.98 12.48 18.58
N LEU A 744 11.77 12.42 19.13
CA LEU A 744 10.58 13.12 18.66
C LEU A 744 10.38 14.44 19.39
#